data_AF-A0A812Y829-F1
#
_entry.id   AF-A0A812Y829-F1
#
_cell.length_a   1.000
_cell.length_b   1.000
_cell.length_c   1.000
_cell.angle_alpha   90.00
_cell.angle_beta   90.00
_cell.angle_gamma   90.00
#
_symmetry.space_group_name_H-M   'P 1'
#
loop_
_entity.id
_entity.type
_entity.pdbx_description
1 polymer ?
#
loop_
_entity_poly.entity_id
_entity_poly.type
_entity_poly.pdbx_seq_one_letter_code
_entity_poly.pdbx_strand_id
1 'polypeptide(L)'
;MPAANGSKPRKQDETQQSFFESLYAALDADANEIADGLFLGAAKAASDKAAMKKRKISHVLIAHPTMPEKHPQHFKYGRAPLVDLPAFNLLEQIPDAISFLREDLPCFASHFVALRRRSAASLRAVRALIPPASAFPHGNTAMAAMRALSRQFLQTPRTLARHAPAASFASAQFKVCINGGAGGIGQPLSMLMSMNDSVKEVSIQDVTMAAVPPAGVAADLGHLEYPSKVVGYATDPSKPAVDQLEECLTGCHLVLVPAGVPRKPGMTRDDLFNVNAGIAKGVVEACAKYCPDAVIGLIVNPVNSIVPAMAEFYKKKGLDPLKIVGVTSLDIVRANKFVAELTGKSPGEIEVPVIGGHAGVTIMPVFSQDPAAATISTDKIPALDKRTQDGGTEVVEAKAGKGSATLSMAYSGARFGNKVLKGLAGTPTDECAYVASTVTELPYFSSKVTFGTKGVEKIHGIGTLNSYEQGRLKEAMDQLKTEIDKGLEYAKARSKGGKVFCYCAKGISRSSSLVIILPPCPELALQEFLHCTAMAAGRHLDCEESSDSSETGTFTHEQMQGPPMASDLWCTALITAGFALCDLTRRTLPFVGKPGTSLAGHARLKSFARTACKETPLLDEESNDLFLLLRGMTTVSFCTGTPPIPWLRERLAAVLAANPWLAGSLSRTSSEDRVCLRYEEDTREEAGHELLQRIGPDILDIHPDMPYDILTKKVSGSCAEVPSGVECLRNSSHPLLKVTICSSSSDQFALLVSLSHIIADGYTYYRIFHMLTRKLTPVLSLRPQRKLAFHQERLCALGRPEYEFIFSPAYVLNSLTSKFLWGRPKCRAYVINMEKVQAAKRTLPAVPLSTNDIVTSSVARLFGARACSMAVNFRGRLANLSEEDAGNYQGLLWFGPDDISAPSLVRAALEQGSQQGVYRRCGSDPVGQLPGFWEMLCSRLAVITSWVFEDEPMLEGCTMGLHLPHFDLDEVNSDMAVIFRPRPGQQAVMLFTKDLNVDVLATAPDSVLGEPVVFSASQGKKRQALLMLERGISFEEAWTFCEKL
;
A
#
# COMPACT_ATOMS: atom_id res chain seq x y z
N MET A 1 46.88 -53.71 1.03
CA MET A 1 45.88 -54.71 0.56
C MET A 1 45.33 -55.46 1.76
N PRO A 2 44.11 -56.04 1.71
CA PRO A 2 42.90 -55.69 0.93
C PRO A 2 41.96 -54.83 1.83
N ALA A 3 40.62 -54.84 1.85
CA ALA A 3 39.54 -54.69 0.84
C ALA A 3 38.50 -53.71 1.46
N ALA A 4 37.64 -52.92 0.81
CA ALA A 4 36.93 -52.92 -0.50
C ALA A 4 35.49 -53.50 -0.47
N ASN A 5 34.53 -52.65 -0.89
CA ASN A 5 33.09 -52.87 -1.17
C ASN A 5 32.13 -53.04 0.04
N GLY A 6 30.96 -52.39 0.11
CA GLY A 6 30.45 -51.27 -0.71
C GLY A 6 28.94 -51.01 -0.53
N SER A 7 28.48 -49.78 -0.74
CA SER A 7 27.28 -49.42 -1.54
C SER A 7 27.01 -47.90 -1.50
N LYS A 8 26.40 -47.35 -2.56
CA LYS A 8 26.13 -45.91 -2.78
C LYS A 8 24.64 -45.57 -2.62
N PRO A 9 24.31 -44.31 -2.34
CA PRO A 9 23.15 -43.61 -2.93
C PRO A 9 23.57 -42.52 -3.95
N ARG A 10 22.58 -41.88 -4.58
CA ARG A 10 22.71 -41.04 -5.80
C ARG A 10 23.03 -39.55 -5.56
N LYS A 11 23.49 -38.90 -6.64
CA LYS A 11 23.90 -37.48 -6.74
C LYS A 11 22.73 -36.49 -6.83
N GLN A 12 22.89 -35.33 -6.19
CA GLN A 12 22.54 -33.95 -6.56
C GLN A 12 23.06 -33.04 -5.41
N ASP A 13 23.71 -31.88 -5.57
CA ASP A 13 24.21 -31.21 -6.78
C ASP A 13 25.38 -30.22 -6.45
N GLU A 14 26.46 -30.70 -5.83
CA GLU A 14 27.56 -29.85 -5.30
C GLU A 14 28.56 -29.31 -6.34
N THR A 15 28.38 -29.62 -7.63
CA THR A 15 29.43 -29.41 -8.65
C THR A 15 29.48 -28.02 -9.30
N GLN A 16 28.49 -27.14 -9.12
CA GLN A 16 28.50 -25.81 -9.77
C GLN A 16 29.15 -24.71 -8.94
N GLN A 17 28.93 -24.66 -7.62
CA GLN A 17 29.46 -23.59 -6.77
C GLN A 17 31.00 -23.67 -6.65
N SER A 18 31.54 -24.89 -6.48
CA SER A 18 32.98 -25.15 -6.52
C SER A 18 33.65 -24.77 -7.86
N PHE A 19 32.94 -24.90 -8.98
CA PHE A 19 33.47 -24.55 -10.30
C PHE A 19 33.69 -23.04 -10.44
N PHE A 20 32.73 -22.23 -10.00
CA PHE A 20 32.84 -20.77 -10.08
C PHE A 20 33.84 -20.19 -9.06
N GLU A 21 33.90 -20.70 -7.83
CA GLU A 21 34.90 -20.24 -6.84
C GLU A 21 36.33 -20.57 -7.31
N SER A 22 36.55 -21.76 -7.88
CA SER A 22 37.84 -22.15 -8.47
C SER A 22 38.19 -21.30 -9.71
N LEU A 23 37.19 -20.97 -10.54
CA LEU A 23 37.38 -20.09 -11.71
C LEU A 23 37.76 -18.66 -11.29
N TYR A 24 37.10 -18.09 -10.29
CA TYR A 24 37.45 -16.75 -9.77
C TYR A 24 38.83 -16.72 -9.11
N ALA A 25 39.17 -17.73 -8.31
CA ALA A 25 40.51 -17.86 -7.72
C ALA A 25 41.62 -17.98 -8.80
N ALA A 26 41.34 -18.63 -9.93
CA ALA A 26 42.26 -18.73 -11.07
C ALA A 26 42.38 -17.44 -11.91
N LEU A 27 41.38 -16.54 -11.84
CA LEU A 27 41.35 -15.27 -12.59
C LEU A 27 42.02 -14.08 -11.86
N ASP A 28 42.26 -14.21 -10.56
CA ASP A 28 42.89 -13.18 -9.73
C ASP A 28 44.41 -13.41 -9.51
N ALA A 29 44.89 -14.62 -9.79
CA ALA A 29 46.27 -15.05 -9.48
C ALA A 29 47.27 -14.91 -10.65
N ASP A 30 46.85 -15.14 -11.91
CA ASP A 30 47.77 -15.15 -13.06
C ASP A 30 47.07 -14.75 -14.37
N ALA A 31 47.84 -14.16 -15.29
CA ALA A 31 47.31 -13.64 -16.56
C ALA A 31 47.07 -14.77 -17.59
N ASN A 32 45.93 -15.46 -17.48
CA ASN A 32 45.59 -16.57 -18.37
C ASN A 32 45.12 -16.08 -19.76
N GLU A 33 45.89 -16.44 -20.79
CA GLU A 33 45.56 -16.20 -22.19
C GLU A 33 44.58 -17.28 -22.67
N ILE A 34 43.41 -16.88 -23.15
CA ILE A 34 42.31 -17.82 -23.49
C ILE A 34 42.29 -18.13 -25.01
N ALA A 35 42.85 -17.23 -25.82
CA ALA A 35 43.18 -17.42 -27.22
C ALA A 35 44.31 -16.45 -27.59
N ASP A 36 45.06 -16.73 -28.67
CA ASP A 36 46.17 -15.89 -29.14
C ASP A 36 45.79 -14.39 -29.14
N GLY A 37 46.45 -13.62 -28.27
CA GLY A 37 46.27 -12.18 -28.16
C GLY A 37 45.06 -11.71 -27.34
N LEU A 38 44.29 -12.61 -26.69
CA LEU A 38 43.08 -12.28 -25.93
C LEU A 38 43.17 -12.69 -24.45
N PHE A 39 43.08 -11.70 -23.56
CA PHE A 39 43.08 -11.87 -22.12
C PHE A 39 41.68 -11.69 -21.51
N LEU A 40 41.35 -12.52 -20.51
CA LEU A 40 40.14 -12.41 -19.68
C LEU A 40 40.56 -12.48 -18.20
N GLY A 41 40.20 -11.48 -17.39
CA GLY A 41 40.56 -11.48 -15.96
C GLY A 41 40.06 -10.27 -15.19
N ALA A 42 40.45 -10.19 -13.92
CA ALA A 42 40.12 -9.05 -13.06
C ALA A 42 40.82 -7.76 -13.56
N ALA A 43 40.18 -6.60 -13.32
CA ALA A 43 40.71 -5.28 -13.73
C ALA A 43 42.13 -5.00 -13.20
N LYS A 44 42.48 -5.59 -12.05
CA LYS A 44 43.81 -5.51 -11.44
C LYS A 44 44.87 -6.24 -12.26
N ALA A 45 44.59 -7.45 -12.76
CA ALA A 45 45.50 -8.22 -13.61
C ALA A 45 45.67 -7.59 -15.01
N ALA A 46 44.63 -6.91 -15.52
CA ALA A 46 44.70 -6.15 -16.77
C ALA A 46 45.65 -4.93 -16.72
N SER A 47 46.12 -4.52 -15.54
CA SER A 47 46.94 -3.31 -15.36
C SER A 47 48.45 -3.52 -15.56
N ASP A 48 48.95 -4.76 -15.56
CA ASP A 48 50.37 -5.05 -15.81
C ASP A 48 50.72 -5.04 -17.32
N LYS A 49 51.10 -3.85 -17.80
CA LYS A 49 51.50 -3.64 -19.19
C LYS A 49 52.74 -4.42 -19.61
N ALA A 50 53.64 -4.79 -18.69
CA ALA A 50 54.87 -5.51 -19.02
C ALA A 50 54.59 -7.01 -19.26
N ALA A 51 53.74 -7.62 -18.43
CA ALA A 51 53.27 -8.99 -18.61
C ALA A 51 52.48 -9.15 -19.92
N MET A 52 51.53 -8.25 -20.19
CA MET A 52 50.68 -8.30 -21.39
C MET A 52 51.50 -8.18 -22.69
N LYS A 53 52.47 -7.24 -22.73
CA LYS A 53 53.32 -7.03 -23.91
C LYS A 53 54.29 -8.19 -24.14
N LYS A 54 54.78 -8.84 -23.08
CA LYS A 54 55.62 -10.06 -23.17
C LYS A 54 54.86 -11.26 -23.75
N ARG A 55 53.55 -11.36 -23.50
CA ARG A 55 52.66 -12.42 -24.02
C ARG A 55 51.94 -12.07 -25.34
N LYS A 56 52.23 -10.91 -25.96
CA LYS A 56 51.57 -10.43 -27.20
C LYS A 56 50.05 -10.26 -27.09
N ILE A 57 49.54 -10.04 -25.88
CA ILE A 57 48.12 -9.73 -25.66
C ILE A 57 47.77 -8.41 -26.34
N SER A 58 46.73 -8.43 -27.17
CA SER A 58 46.24 -7.29 -27.97
C SER A 58 44.80 -6.87 -27.65
N HIS A 59 44.07 -7.68 -26.87
CA HIS A 59 42.67 -7.47 -26.50
C HIS A 59 42.40 -7.93 -25.06
N VAL A 60 41.51 -7.25 -24.33
CA VAL A 60 41.19 -7.54 -22.92
C VAL A 60 39.68 -7.54 -22.67
N LEU A 61 39.19 -8.54 -21.95
CA LEU A 61 37.85 -8.62 -21.37
C LEU A 61 37.95 -8.61 -19.84
N ILE A 62 37.13 -7.79 -19.18
CA ILE A 62 37.13 -7.64 -17.72
C ILE A 62 35.81 -8.16 -17.15
N ALA A 63 35.87 -9.11 -16.22
CA ALA A 63 34.70 -9.61 -15.51
C ALA A 63 34.38 -8.74 -14.28
N HIS A 64 33.11 -8.34 -14.12
CA HIS A 64 32.65 -7.56 -12.96
C HIS A 64 32.12 -8.48 -11.85
N PRO A 65 32.48 -8.28 -10.56
CA PRO A 65 32.18 -9.20 -9.46
C PRO A 65 30.70 -9.24 -9.00
N THR A 66 29.75 -8.71 -9.79
CA THR A 66 28.32 -8.65 -9.44
C THR A 66 27.41 -9.15 -10.57
N MET A 67 27.82 -10.21 -11.26
CA MET A 67 27.02 -10.87 -12.30
C MET A 67 25.94 -11.78 -11.69
N PRO A 68 24.64 -11.57 -11.97
CA PRO A 68 23.57 -12.43 -11.49
C PRO A 68 23.41 -13.73 -12.31
N GLU A 69 22.89 -14.78 -11.68
CA GLU A 69 22.94 -16.19 -12.15
C GLU A 69 22.14 -16.57 -13.41
N LYS A 70 21.27 -15.71 -13.98
CA LYS A 70 20.28 -16.15 -14.98
C LYS A 70 20.40 -15.45 -16.34
N HIS A 71 20.55 -16.30 -17.37
CA HIS A 71 20.54 -16.05 -18.83
C HIS A 71 21.86 -15.58 -19.50
N PRO A 72 22.68 -16.51 -20.02
CA PRO A 72 23.89 -16.20 -20.81
C PRO A 72 23.63 -15.69 -22.24
N GLN A 73 22.38 -15.62 -22.70
CA GLN A 73 22.00 -15.50 -24.12
C GLN A 73 21.98 -14.06 -24.66
N HIS A 74 22.25 -13.04 -23.83
CA HIS A 74 22.05 -11.62 -24.17
C HIS A 74 23.22 -10.68 -23.86
N PHE A 75 24.47 -11.18 -23.86
CA PHE A 75 25.65 -10.32 -23.78
C PHE A 75 26.04 -9.76 -25.16
N LYS A 76 26.18 -8.43 -25.26
CA LYS A 76 26.92 -7.77 -26.36
C LYS A 76 28.31 -7.39 -25.83
N TYR A 77 29.36 -7.86 -26.51
CA TYR A 77 30.75 -7.53 -26.20
C TYR A 77 31.29 -6.46 -27.15
N GLY A 78 32.01 -5.47 -26.62
CA GLY A 78 32.75 -4.49 -27.42
C GLY A 78 34.17 -4.99 -27.73
N ARG A 79 34.65 -4.75 -28.97
CA ARG A 79 36.06 -4.91 -29.35
C ARG A 79 36.73 -3.54 -29.40
N ALA A 80 37.89 -3.40 -28.76
CA ALA A 80 38.79 -2.26 -28.92
C ALA A 80 40.15 -2.76 -29.45
N PRO A 81 40.59 -2.36 -30.66
CA PRO A 81 41.90 -2.75 -31.18
C PRO A 81 43.00 -1.83 -30.61
N LEU A 82 44.04 -2.43 -30.05
CA LEU A 82 45.27 -1.73 -29.68
C LEU A 82 46.12 -1.48 -30.94
N VAL A 83 46.03 -0.28 -31.51
CA VAL A 83 46.90 0.21 -32.60
C VAL A 83 47.66 1.45 -32.14
N ASP A 84 48.94 1.52 -32.51
CA ASP A 84 49.99 2.41 -31.99
C ASP A 84 49.57 3.85 -31.68
N LEU A 85 49.54 4.19 -30.39
CA LEU A 85 49.51 5.56 -29.88
C LEU A 85 50.62 5.77 -28.82
N PRO A 86 51.41 6.87 -28.92
CA PRO A 86 52.52 7.11 -28.02
C PRO A 86 52.06 7.47 -26.60
N ALA A 87 52.77 6.94 -25.59
CA ALA A 87 52.63 7.31 -24.18
C ALA A 87 51.19 7.29 -23.61
N PHE A 88 50.39 6.28 -23.97
CA PHE A 88 48.99 6.17 -23.53
C PHE A 88 48.84 5.87 -22.02
N ASN A 89 48.42 6.87 -21.25
CA ASN A 89 48.15 6.76 -19.82
C ASN A 89 46.74 6.18 -19.60
N LEU A 90 46.67 4.93 -19.12
CA LEU A 90 45.39 4.19 -19.07
C LEU A 90 44.41 4.76 -18.04
N LEU A 91 44.90 5.54 -17.06
CA LEU A 91 44.09 6.16 -16.01
C LEU A 91 43.34 7.42 -16.50
N GLU A 92 43.89 8.14 -17.48
CA GLU A 92 43.27 9.34 -18.05
C GLU A 92 42.18 9.03 -19.09
N GLN A 93 42.10 7.78 -19.54
CA GLN A 93 41.08 7.28 -20.49
C GLN A 93 39.98 6.45 -19.82
N ILE A 94 40.02 6.28 -18.49
CA ILE A 94 38.87 5.74 -17.73
C ILE A 94 37.59 6.59 -17.93
N PRO A 95 37.65 7.95 -17.99
CA PRO A 95 36.49 8.77 -18.35
C PRO A 95 35.90 8.43 -19.73
N ASP A 96 36.74 8.19 -20.74
CA ASP A 96 36.28 7.90 -22.12
C ASP A 96 35.78 6.45 -22.30
N ALA A 97 36.34 5.50 -21.54
CA ALA A 97 35.76 4.16 -21.43
C ALA A 97 34.42 4.16 -20.67
N ILE A 98 34.20 5.15 -19.79
CA ILE A 98 32.94 5.36 -19.05
C ILE A 98 31.95 6.23 -19.85
N SER A 99 32.37 7.09 -20.79
CA SER A 99 31.46 7.90 -21.59
C SER A 99 30.60 7.06 -22.54
N PHE A 100 31.11 5.90 -22.99
CA PHE A 100 30.28 4.90 -23.71
C PHE A 100 29.22 4.23 -22.81
N LEU A 101 29.27 4.43 -21.49
CA LEU A 101 28.25 4.01 -20.53
C LEU A 101 27.45 5.19 -19.93
N ARG A 102 27.87 6.45 -20.13
CA ARG A 102 27.18 7.68 -19.67
C ARG A 102 27.49 8.93 -20.49
N GLU A 103 26.74 9.14 -21.57
CA GLU A 103 26.14 10.42 -21.98
C GLU A 103 24.68 10.09 -22.39
N ASP A 104 23.62 10.84 -22.10
CA ASP A 104 23.54 12.27 -21.74
C ASP A 104 23.07 12.55 -20.29
N LEU A 105 23.78 13.42 -19.57
CA LEU A 105 23.19 14.31 -18.55
C LEU A 105 24.22 15.40 -18.17
N PRO A 106 24.09 16.65 -18.65
CA PRO A 106 25.02 17.72 -18.29
C PRO A 106 24.85 18.13 -16.82
N CYS A 107 25.96 18.16 -16.07
CA CYS A 107 25.95 18.66 -14.70
C CYS A 107 25.66 20.17 -14.63
N PHE A 108 24.56 20.54 -13.98
CA PHE A 108 24.41 21.85 -13.33
C PHE A 108 24.27 21.65 -11.81
N ALA A 109 25.40 21.42 -11.15
CA ALA A 109 25.49 21.52 -9.69
C ALA A 109 25.72 22.98 -9.26
N SER A 110 25.34 23.31 -8.02
CA SER A 110 25.67 24.54 -7.29
C SER A 110 25.09 25.88 -7.81
N HIS A 111 23.82 26.18 -7.47
CA HIS A 111 23.45 27.53 -6.95
C HIS A 111 22.06 27.70 -6.28
N PHE A 112 21.14 26.71 -6.26
CA PHE A 112 19.71 27.01 -5.98
C PHE A 112 18.96 26.19 -4.91
N VAL A 113 19.59 25.79 -3.79
CA VAL A 113 18.85 25.30 -2.59
C VAL A 113 19.35 25.92 -1.26
N ALA A 114 19.90 27.14 -1.30
CA ALA A 114 20.20 27.91 -0.07
C ALA A 114 19.05 28.84 0.37
N LEU A 115 17.91 28.82 -0.31
CA LEU A 115 16.78 29.74 -0.06
C LEU A 115 15.41 29.05 -0.10
N ARG A 116 15.07 28.32 0.97
CA ARG A 116 13.65 28.07 1.31
C ARG A 116 13.33 27.88 2.79
N ARG A 117 14.00 28.65 3.67
CA ARG A 117 13.49 28.99 5.02
C ARG A 117 13.76 30.45 5.36
N ARG A 118 12.79 31.35 5.07
CA ARG A 118 12.40 32.50 5.92
C ARG A 118 11.21 33.27 5.33
N SER A 119 10.16 33.38 6.16
CA SER A 119 9.15 34.45 6.28
C SER A 119 8.54 35.13 5.04
N ALA A 120 7.21 35.19 5.04
CA ALA A 120 6.35 35.83 4.04
C ALA A 120 6.41 37.39 3.99
N ALA A 121 7.52 38.02 4.38
CA ALA A 121 7.66 39.48 4.43
C ALA A 121 8.26 40.10 3.15
N SER A 122 9.12 39.38 2.43
CA SER A 122 9.92 39.94 1.32
C SER A 122 9.21 39.99 -0.05
N LEU A 123 8.03 39.37 -0.18
CA LEU A 123 7.31 39.25 -1.46
C LEU A 123 6.65 40.54 -1.98
N ARG A 124 6.64 41.63 -1.20
CA ARG A 124 6.11 42.93 -1.66
C ARG A 124 7.13 43.80 -2.39
N ALA A 125 8.43 43.64 -2.13
CA ALA A 125 9.47 44.48 -2.73
C ALA A 125 9.84 44.07 -4.17
N VAL A 126 9.78 42.77 -4.49
CA VAL A 126 10.20 42.24 -5.80
C VAL A 126 9.22 42.58 -6.93
N ARG A 127 7.95 42.88 -6.61
CA ARG A 127 6.91 43.19 -7.61
C ARG A 127 7.02 44.61 -8.21
N ALA A 128 7.97 45.43 -7.76
CA ALA A 128 8.16 46.82 -8.18
C ALA A 128 9.33 47.05 -9.15
N LEU A 129 10.09 46.01 -9.53
CA LEU A 129 11.37 46.14 -10.25
C LEU A 129 11.46 45.34 -11.56
N ILE A 130 10.33 44.89 -12.12
CA ILE A 130 10.28 44.23 -13.43
C ILE A 130 9.25 44.97 -14.31
N PRO A 131 9.66 45.64 -15.41
CA PRO A 131 8.74 46.25 -16.35
C PRO A 131 8.00 45.18 -17.19
N PRO A 132 6.80 45.48 -17.73
CA PRO A 132 5.99 44.52 -18.47
C PRO A 132 6.65 44.06 -19.79
N ALA A 133 6.30 42.85 -20.22
CA ALA A 133 6.97 42.08 -21.27
C ALA A 133 6.70 42.54 -22.73
N SER A 134 6.63 43.85 -22.97
CA SER A 134 6.40 44.43 -24.31
C SER A 134 7.65 45.07 -24.94
N ALA A 135 8.81 44.99 -24.30
CA ALA A 135 10.05 45.59 -24.81
C ALA A 135 11.26 44.66 -24.62
N PHE A 136 11.60 43.88 -25.65
CA PHE A 136 12.98 43.60 -26.10
C PHE A 136 12.98 42.84 -27.45
N PRO A 137 13.56 43.40 -28.52
CA PRO A 137 13.80 42.67 -29.75
C PRO A 137 15.12 41.85 -29.70
N HIS A 138 15.12 40.74 -30.43
CA HIS A 138 16.23 39.87 -30.84
C HIS A 138 17.68 40.39 -30.64
N GLY A 139 18.53 39.60 -29.97
CA GLY A 139 20.00 39.64 -30.18
C GLY A 139 20.92 39.57 -28.94
N ASN A 140 21.55 38.40 -28.73
CA ASN A 140 22.89 38.17 -28.11
C ASN A 140 23.50 39.20 -27.12
N THR A 141 22.76 39.67 -26.11
CA THR A 141 23.30 40.60 -25.08
C THR A 141 23.17 40.15 -23.63
N ALA A 142 22.44 39.05 -23.34
CA ALA A 142 22.25 38.55 -21.97
C ALA A 142 23.55 38.05 -21.28
N MET A 143 24.47 37.40 -22.01
CA MET A 143 25.70 36.85 -21.43
C MET A 143 26.74 37.91 -21.02
N ALA A 144 26.68 39.13 -21.56
CA ALA A 144 27.62 40.19 -21.19
C ALA A 144 27.33 40.73 -19.78
N ALA A 145 26.05 40.93 -19.44
CA ALA A 145 25.61 41.41 -18.13
C ALA A 145 25.96 40.43 -17.00
N MET A 146 25.76 39.11 -17.21
CA MET A 146 26.09 38.09 -16.21
C MET A 146 27.61 37.99 -15.93
N ARG A 147 28.48 38.28 -16.90
CA ARG A 147 29.95 38.25 -16.71
C ARG A 147 30.52 39.46 -15.97
N ALA A 148 29.77 40.57 -15.88
CA ALA A 148 30.17 41.73 -15.08
C ALA A 148 29.88 41.51 -13.58
N LEU A 149 28.73 40.92 -13.25
CA LEU A 149 28.27 40.70 -11.87
C LEU A 149 29.12 39.68 -11.09
N SER A 150 29.72 38.68 -11.76
CA SER A 150 30.52 37.65 -11.10
C SER A 150 31.89 38.13 -10.59
N ARG A 151 32.36 39.33 -10.97
CA ARG A 151 33.68 39.85 -10.59
C ARG A 151 33.71 40.75 -9.35
N GLN A 152 32.56 41.16 -8.80
CA GLN A 152 32.51 42.04 -7.61
C GLN A 152 32.31 41.31 -6.27
N PHE A 153 32.05 39.99 -6.27
CA PHE A 153 31.73 39.25 -5.04
C PHE A 153 32.91 38.52 -4.37
N LEU A 154 34.13 38.61 -4.90
CA LEU A 154 35.31 37.89 -4.41
C LEU A 154 36.42 38.83 -3.91
N GLN A 155 36.11 39.78 -3.01
CA GLN A 155 37.14 40.56 -2.30
C GLN A 155 36.64 41.31 -1.04
N THR A 156 36.42 40.59 0.07
CA THR A 156 36.59 41.14 1.44
C THR A 156 36.65 40.00 2.48
N PRO A 157 37.70 39.89 3.31
CA PRO A 157 37.72 38.96 4.43
C PRO A 157 37.42 39.67 5.76
N ARG A 158 36.48 39.15 6.58
CA ARG A 158 36.64 39.11 8.06
C ARG A 158 35.52 38.39 8.83
N THR A 159 35.98 37.48 9.70
CA THR A 159 35.45 37.17 11.05
C THR A 159 33.94 37.01 11.27
N LEU A 160 33.51 35.75 11.43
CA LEU A 160 32.47 35.38 12.39
C LEU A 160 33.00 34.28 13.32
N ALA A 161 32.56 34.32 14.58
CA ALA A 161 33.27 33.68 15.68
C ALA A 161 33.17 32.14 15.68
N ARG A 162 34.33 31.49 15.89
CA ARG A 162 34.39 30.12 16.41
C ARG A 162 33.60 30.05 17.71
N HIS A 163 32.46 29.36 17.70
CA HIS A 163 31.97 28.74 18.92
C HIS A 163 32.92 27.59 19.25
N ALA A 164 33.44 27.58 20.48
CA ALA A 164 34.34 26.51 20.91
C ALA A 164 33.58 25.18 20.96
N PRO A 165 34.22 24.04 20.61
CA PRO A 165 33.62 22.73 20.85
C PRO A 165 33.51 22.51 22.36
N ALA A 166 32.29 22.44 22.88
CA ALA A 166 32.07 22.08 24.27
C ALA A 166 32.38 20.59 24.45
N ALA A 167 33.40 20.30 25.26
CA ALA A 167 33.80 19.00 25.81
C ALA A 167 33.84 17.79 24.85
N SER A 168 35.01 17.17 24.71
CA SER A 168 35.15 15.88 24.02
C SER A 168 34.38 14.77 24.76
N PHE A 169 33.16 14.49 24.33
CA PHE A 169 32.53 13.21 24.60
C PHE A 169 33.26 12.11 23.82
N ALA A 170 33.36 10.92 24.42
CA ALA A 170 34.07 9.79 23.83
C ALA A 170 33.46 9.39 22.47
N SER A 171 34.29 8.82 21.59
CA SER A 171 33.91 8.28 20.28
C SER A 171 32.59 7.51 20.33
N ALA A 172 31.66 7.76 19.39
CA ALA A 172 30.37 7.07 19.28
C ALA A 172 30.50 5.54 19.47
N GLN A 173 29.76 4.97 20.43
CA GLN A 173 29.93 3.56 20.85
C GLN A 173 28.75 2.66 20.50
N PHE A 174 27.52 3.18 20.50
CA PHE A 174 26.33 2.33 20.53
C PHE A 174 25.76 2.00 19.15
N LYS A 175 25.32 0.76 18.96
CA LYS A 175 24.46 0.34 17.84
C LYS A 175 22.99 0.36 18.29
N VAL A 176 22.15 0.99 17.47
CA VAL A 176 20.70 1.13 17.71
C VAL A 176 19.94 0.50 16.55
N CYS A 177 18.95 -0.34 16.84
CA CYS A 177 18.02 -0.86 15.83
C CYS A 177 16.67 -0.16 15.92
N ILE A 178 16.13 0.30 14.78
CA ILE A 178 14.76 0.80 14.64
C ILE A 178 13.96 -0.24 13.86
N ASN A 179 13.12 -1.00 14.57
CA ASN A 179 12.29 -2.06 14.02
C ASN A 179 10.93 -1.48 13.57
N GLY A 180 10.62 -1.56 12.27
CA GLY A 180 9.61 -0.73 11.62
C GLY A 180 10.15 0.65 11.22
N GLY A 181 11.45 0.73 10.91
CA GLY A 181 12.22 1.94 10.62
C GLY A 181 11.85 2.65 9.31
N ALA A 182 11.13 2.00 8.40
CA ALA A 182 10.58 2.63 7.19
C ALA A 182 9.12 3.09 7.37
N GLY A 183 8.48 2.80 8.50
CA GLY A 183 7.16 3.30 8.87
C GLY A 183 7.12 4.80 9.22
N GLY A 184 5.92 5.35 9.36
CA GLY A 184 5.70 6.79 9.58
C GLY A 184 6.24 7.37 10.90
N ILE A 185 6.47 6.53 11.92
CA ILE A 185 7.26 6.87 13.12
C ILE A 185 8.75 6.53 12.88
N GLY A 186 9.00 5.38 12.23
CA GLY A 186 10.33 4.83 12.00
C GLY A 186 11.29 5.76 11.27
N GLN A 187 10.86 6.40 10.17
CA GLN A 187 11.74 7.28 9.38
C GLN A 187 12.23 8.50 10.19
N PRO A 188 11.36 9.36 10.76
CA PRO A 188 11.81 10.48 11.59
C PRO A 188 12.52 10.05 12.88
N LEU A 189 12.21 8.87 13.43
CA LEU A 189 12.95 8.33 14.58
C LEU A 189 14.38 7.91 14.19
N SER A 190 14.53 7.22 13.05
CA SER A 190 15.83 6.83 12.50
C SER A 190 16.70 8.05 12.20
N MET A 191 16.11 9.12 11.66
CA MET A 191 16.79 10.41 11.45
C MET A 191 17.32 10.98 12.78
N LEU A 192 16.46 11.09 13.80
CA LEU A 192 16.86 11.64 15.11
C LEU A 192 17.92 10.79 15.83
N MET A 193 17.89 9.46 15.67
CA MET A 193 18.92 8.58 16.24
C MET A 193 20.23 8.60 15.45
N SER A 194 20.20 8.86 14.14
CA SER A 194 21.41 9.07 13.32
C SER A 194 22.10 10.40 13.65
N MET A 195 21.32 11.41 14.07
CA MET A 195 21.83 12.71 14.54
C MET A 195 22.36 12.71 15.99
N ASN A 196 22.49 11.55 16.64
CA ASN A 196 22.99 11.45 18.01
C ASN A 196 24.47 11.01 18.04
N ASP A 197 25.35 11.87 18.54
CA ASP A 197 26.80 11.64 18.62
C ASP A 197 27.23 10.40 19.42
N SER A 198 26.35 9.84 20.26
CA SER A 198 26.60 8.59 20.98
C SER A 198 26.38 7.32 20.12
N VAL A 199 25.73 7.46 18.97
CA VAL A 199 25.31 6.35 18.09
C VAL A 199 26.31 6.14 16.97
N LYS A 200 26.92 4.95 16.96
CA LYS A 200 27.87 4.50 15.95
C LYS A 200 27.18 3.88 14.73
N GLU A 201 26.10 3.13 14.95
CA GLU A 201 25.38 2.43 13.88
C GLU A 201 23.87 2.47 14.12
N VAL A 202 23.10 2.81 13.08
CA VAL A 202 21.64 2.74 13.05
C VAL A 202 21.21 1.65 12.07
N SER A 203 20.68 0.55 12.60
CA SER A 203 20.02 -0.49 11.80
C SER A 203 18.57 -0.12 11.58
N ILE A 204 18.21 0.21 10.34
CA ILE A 204 16.82 0.46 9.93
C ILE A 204 16.25 -0.87 9.46
N GLN A 205 15.36 -1.46 10.24
CA GLN A 205 14.72 -2.71 9.88
C GLN A 205 13.26 -2.48 9.51
N ASP A 206 12.81 -3.09 8.42
CA ASP A 206 11.38 -3.17 8.08
C ASP A 206 11.08 -4.41 7.24
N VAL A 207 9.80 -4.67 6.96
CA VAL A 207 9.37 -5.75 6.07
C VAL A 207 9.54 -5.39 4.60
N THR A 208 9.78 -6.39 3.74
CA THR A 208 9.91 -6.20 2.28
C THR A 208 8.70 -5.54 1.62
N MET A 209 7.51 -5.65 2.24
CA MET A 209 6.25 -5.04 1.79
C MET A 209 5.97 -3.63 2.37
N ALA A 210 6.95 -3.02 3.06
CA ALA A 210 6.83 -1.65 3.53
C ALA A 210 6.71 -0.67 2.34
N ALA A 211 5.97 0.43 2.54
CA ALA A 211 5.73 1.42 1.47
C ALA A 211 7.01 2.14 1.00
N VAL A 212 8.06 2.14 1.82
CA VAL A 212 9.42 2.56 1.48
C VAL A 212 10.36 1.42 1.86
N PRO A 213 11.28 0.96 0.99
CA PRO A 213 12.26 -0.05 1.37
C PRO A 213 13.23 0.48 2.46
N PRO A 214 13.59 -0.31 3.48
CA PRO A 214 14.51 0.15 4.54
C PRO A 214 15.91 0.50 4.00
N ALA A 215 16.35 -0.13 2.91
CA ALA A 215 17.57 0.25 2.19
C ALA A 215 17.51 1.66 1.59
N GLY A 216 16.33 2.11 1.13
CA GLY A 216 16.13 3.47 0.63
C GLY A 216 16.19 4.51 1.73
N VAL A 217 15.58 4.23 2.90
CA VAL A 217 15.68 5.09 4.08
C VAL A 217 17.12 5.14 4.60
N ALA A 218 17.85 4.03 4.56
CA ALA A 218 19.25 3.98 4.97
C ALA A 218 20.16 4.78 4.03
N ALA A 219 19.91 4.74 2.72
CA ALA A 219 20.63 5.56 1.75
C ALA A 219 20.37 7.07 1.94
N ASP A 220 19.12 7.46 2.20
CA ASP A 220 18.75 8.86 2.46
C ASP A 220 19.42 9.40 3.74
N LEU A 221 19.29 8.68 4.85
CA LEU A 221 19.91 9.06 6.12
C LEU A 221 21.44 8.92 6.12
N GLY A 222 22.01 8.07 5.25
CA GLY A 222 23.44 7.97 5.01
C GLY A 222 24.08 9.22 4.40
N HIS A 223 23.29 10.19 3.93
CA HIS A 223 23.77 11.50 3.47
C HIS A 223 23.88 12.55 4.59
N LEU A 224 23.45 12.25 5.82
CA LEU A 224 23.59 13.18 6.94
C LEU A 224 25.08 13.38 7.30
N GLU A 225 25.47 14.60 7.63
CA GLU A 225 26.85 14.96 8.03
C GLU A 225 27.21 14.52 9.47
N TYR A 226 26.76 13.33 9.87
CA TYR A 226 26.96 12.72 11.18
C TYR A 226 27.77 11.42 11.07
N PRO A 227 28.55 11.04 12.11
CA PRO A 227 29.45 9.88 12.05
C PRO A 227 28.75 8.52 12.14
N SER A 228 27.43 8.47 12.37
CA SER A 228 26.68 7.24 12.49
C SER A 228 26.57 6.51 11.14
N LYS A 229 27.03 5.25 11.08
CA LYS A 229 26.76 4.38 9.94
C LYS A 229 25.28 4.01 9.92
N VAL A 230 24.62 4.09 8.77
CA VAL A 230 23.21 3.69 8.62
C VAL A 230 23.12 2.47 7.69
N VAL A 231 22.36 1.44 8.08
CA VAL A 231 22.21 0.19 7.30
C VAL A 231 20.74 -0.24 7.27
N GLY A 232 20.24 -0.60 6.08
CA GLY A 232 18.86 -1.02 5.86
C GLY A 232 18.72 -2.55 5.79
N TYR A 233 17.82 -3.11 6.59
CA TYR A 233 17.54 -4.54 6.68
C TYR A 233 16.08 -4.83 6.31
N ALA A 234 15.86 -5.55 5.21
CA ALA A 234 14.52 -5.96 4.77
C ALA A 234 14.25 -7.42 5.15
N THR A 235 13.15 -7.67 5.85
CA THR A 235 12.74 -9.05 6.22
C THR A 235 11.47 -9.49 5.49
N ASP A 236 11.43 -10.74 5.06
CA ASP A 236 10.24 -11.39 4.51
C ASP A 236 9.29 -11.78 5.65
N PRO A 237 8.07 -11.21 5.74
CA PRO A 237 7.13 -11.51 6.83
C PRO A 237 6.48 -12.89 6.72
N SER A 238 6.70 -13.64 5.63
CA SER A 238 6.29 -15.05 5.55
C SER A 238 7.22 -16.00 6.33
N LYS A 239 8.44 -15.55 6.65
CA LYS A 239 9.45 -16.29 7.41
C LYS A 239 9.54 -15.79 8.85
N PRO A 240 9.94 -16.63 9.82
CA PRO A 240 10.11 -16.18 11.20
C PRO A 240 11.12 -15.02 11.30
N ALA A 241 10.80 -14.01 12.12
CA ALA A 241 11.67 -12.85 12.31
C ALA A 241 13.03 -13.26 12.94
N VAL A 242 13.02 -14.26 13.83
CA VAL A 242 14.23 -14.82 14.44
C VAL A 242 15.21 -15.41 13.43
N ASP A 243 14.79 -15.81 12.24
CA ASP A 243 15.68 -16.41 11.23
C ASP A 243 16.28 -15.39 10.26
N GLN A 244 15.95 -14.09 10.42
CA GLN A 244 16.31 -13.02 9.47
C GLN A 244 16.94 -11.79 10.13
N LEU A 245 16.85 -11.67 11.46
CA LEU A 245 17.27 -10.47 12.20
C LEU A 245 18.67 -10.55 12.81
N GLU A 246 19.45 -11.59 12.52
CA GLU A 246 20.78 -11.82 13.11
C GLU A 246 21.74 -10.64 12.87
N GLU A 247 22.01 -10.29 11.61
CA GLU A 247 22.94 -9.20 11.28
C GLU A 247 22.44 -7.83 11.78
N CYS A 248 21.13 -7.61 11.68
CA CYS A 248 20.46 -6.40 12.13
C CYS A 248 20.60 -6.19 13.65
N LEU A 249 20.44 -7.26 14.44
CA LEU A 249 20.38 -7.17 15.91
C LEU A 249 21.73 -7.43 16.58
N THR A 250 22.65 -8.15 15.95
CA THR A 250 23.96 -8.47 16.54
C THR A 250 24.72 -7.19 16.90
N GLY A 251 25.09 -7.09 18.18
CA GLY A 251 25.77 -5.92 18.76
C GLY A 251 24.85 -4.73 19.08
N CYS A 252 23.53 -4.83 18.94
CA CYS A 252 22.60 -3.78 19.36
C CYS A 252 22.62 -3.59 20.87
N HIS A 253 22.58 -2.33 21.30
CA HIS A 253 22.51 -1.90 22.70
C HIS A 253 21.12 -1.37 23.05
N LEU A 254 20.42 -0.83 22.04
CA LEU A 254 19.06 -0.32 22.12
C LEU A 254 18.28 -0.79 20.88
N VAL A 255 17.09 -1.34 21.09
CA VAL A 255 16.15 -1.68 20.02
C VAL A 255 14.86 -0.90 20.26
N LEU A 256 14.53 0.03 19.37
CA LEU A 256 13.25 0.76 19.41
C LEU A 256 12.28 0.09 18.43
N VAL A 257 11.07 -0.21 18.90
CA VAL A 257 10.06 -0.98 18.15
C VAL A 257 8.80 -0.14 17.92
N PRO A 258 8.80 0.80 16.95
CA PRO A 258 7.59 1.41 16.40
C PRO A 258 6.79 0.48 15.47
N ALA A 259 7.32 -0.67 15.04
CA ALA A 259 6.63 -1.62 14.18
C ALA A 259 5.26 -2.05 14.73
N GLY A 260 4.21 -1.68 14.01
CA GLY A 260 2.84 -2.04 14.32
C GLY A 260 1.90 -1.58 13.23
N VAL A 261 0.79 -2.28 13.05
CA VAL A 261 -0.23 -1.89 12.09
C VAL A 261 -1.10 -0.80 12.73
N PRO A 262 -1.34 0.35 12.05
CA PRO A 262 -2.31 1.33 12.53
C PRO A 262 -3.73 0.75 12.42
N ARG A 263 -4.63 1.14 13.34
CA ARG A 263 -6.02 0.67 13.33
C ARG A 263 -6.70 1.01 11.99
N LYS A 264 -7.07 -0.02 11.22
CA LYS A 264 -7.81 0.12 9.96
C LYS A 264 -9.33 0.17 10.23
N PRO A 265 -10.14 0.82 9.37
CA PRO A 265 -11.59 0.68 9.41
C PRO A 265 -12.01 -0.81 9.39
N GLY A 266 -12.97 -1.18 10.23
CA GLY A 266 -13.40 -2.58 10.41
C GLY A 266 -12.57 -3.42 11.40
N MET A 267 -11.36 -2.99 11.78
CA MET A 267 -10.51 -3.73 12.74
C MET A 267 -10.98 -3.51 14.19
N THR A 268 -11.24 -4.61 14.92
CA THR A 268 -11.56 -4.52 16.35
C THR A 268 -10.33 -4.14 17.18
N ARG A 269 -10.55 -3.76 18.45
CA ARG A 269 -9.43 -3.51 19.39
C ARG A 269 -8.63 -4.79 19.68
N ASP A 270 -9.25 -5.96 19.53
CA ASP A 270 -8.63 -7.25 19.84
C ASP A 270 -7.85 -7.81 18.66
N ASP A 271 -8.31 -7.61 17.42
CA ASP A 271 -7.54 -7.91 16.22
C ASP A 271 -6.24 -7.09 16.19
N LEU A 272 -6.36 -5.79 16.49
CA LEU A 272 -5.23 -4.86 16.54
C LEU A 272 -4.19 -5.31 17.57
N PHE A 273 -4.63 -5.69 18.77
CA PHE A 273 -3.76 -6.25 19.80
C PHE A 273 -3.09 -7.55 19.33
N ASN A 274 -3.84 -8.50 18.78
CA ASN A 274 -3.29 -9.81 18.37
C ASN A 274 -2.23 -9.68 17.27
N VAL A 275 -2.46 -8.80 16.28
CA VAL A 275 -1.49 -8.52 15.20
C VAL A 275 -0.23 -7.87 15.77
N ASN A 276 -0.38 -6.80 16.55
CA ASN A 276 0.77 -6.04 17.05
C ASN A 276 1.56 -6.81 18.13
N ALA A 277 0.90 -7.63 18.96
CA ALA A 277 1.55 -8.56 19.87
C ALA A 277 2.29 -9.68 19.13
N GLY A 278 1.80 -10.13 17.96
CA GLY A 278 2.50 -11.09 17.09
C GLY A 278 3.78 -10.52 16.50
N ILE A 279 3.73 -9.28 15.99
CA ILE A 279 4.89 -8.53 15.50
C ILE A 279 5.91 -8.35 16.63
N ALA A 280 5.49 -7.79 17.77
CA ALA A 280 6.34 -7.58 18.93
C ALA A 280 7.00 -8.89 19.42
N LYS A 281 6.25 -10.00 19.43
CA LYS A 281 6.76 -11.31 19.83
C LYS A 281 7.92 -11.75 18.94
N GLY A 282 7.78 -11.70 17.61
CA GLY A 282 8.84 -12.11 16.69
C GLY A 282 10.12 -11.31 16.86
N VAL A 283 9.99 -10.00 17.11
CA VAL A 283 11.12 -9.09 17.34
C VAL A 283 11.80 -9.37 18.69
N VAL A 284 11.02 -9.52 19.76
CA VAL A 284 11.53 -9.81 21.11
C VAL A 284 12.17 -11.20 21.18
N GLU A 285 11.61 -12.20 20.48
CA GLU A 285 12.21 -13.53 20.38
C GLU A 285 13.55 -13.52 19.64
N ALA A 286 13.71 -12.66 18.63
CA ALA A 286 14.97 -12.43 17.92
C ALA A 286 15.99 -11.64 18.77
N CYS A 287 15.55 -10.58 19.47
CA CYS A 287 16.42 -9.83 20.38
C CYS A 287 16.97 -10.73 21.50
N ALA A 288 16.13 -11.59 22.06
CA ALA A 288 16.55 -12.61 23.03
C ALA A 288 17.56 -13.64 22.49
N LYS A 289 17.74 -13.75 21.17
CA LYS A 289 18.73 -14.64 20.53
C LYS A 289 20.03 -13.90 20.18
N TYR A 290 19.95 -12.68 19.66
CA TYR A 290 21.09 -11.97 19.06
C TYR A 290 21.60 -10.74 19.83
N CYS A 291 20.79 -10.18 20.73
CA CYS A 291 21.17 -9.04 21.58
C CYS A 291 20.44 -9.08 22.94
N PRO A 292 20.61 -10.13 23.76
CA PRO A 292 19.85 -10.33 25.00
C PRO A 292 20.07 -9.22 26.05
N ASP A 293 21.20 -8.51 25.99
CA ASP A 293 21.52 -7.39 26.88
C ASP A 293 20.96 -6.04 26.42
N ALA A 294 20.41 -5.94 25.22
CA ALA A 294 19.86 -4.69 24.68
C ALA A 294 18.61 -4.25 25.48
N VAL A 295 18.45 -2.93 25.63
CA VAL A 295 17.17 -2.37 26.08
C VAL A 295 16.19 -2.35 24.91
N ILE A 296 15.00 -2.91 25.10
CA ILE A 296 13.97 -3.05 24.06
C ILE A 296 12.83 -2.06 24.37
N GLY A 297 12.88 -0.91 23.71
CA GLY A 297 11.89 0.16 23.81
C GLY A 297 10.67 -0.10 22.91
N LEU A 298 9.59 -0.60 23.50
CA LEU A 298 8.34 -0.89 22.82
C LEU A 298 7.49 0.38 22.67
N ILE A 299 7.35 0.86 21.43
CA ILE A 299 6.48 1.98 21.01
C ILE A 299 5.16 1.45 20.42
N VAL A 300 5.19 0.22 19.91
CA VAL A 300 4.04 -0.50 19.36
C VAL A 300 2.84 -0.53 20.32
N ASN A 301 1.66 -0.22 19.80
CA ASN A 301 0.43 -0.09 20.58
C ASN A 301 -0.49 -1.32 20.45
N PRO A 302 -1.25 -1.70 21.50
CA PRO A 302 -1.37 -1.02 22.81
C PRO A 302 -0.23 -1.38 23.78
N VAL A 303 0.53 -0.40 24.25
CA VAL A 303 1.72 -0.60 25.11
C VAL A 303 1.36 -1.36 26.41
N ASN A 304 0.24 -0.99 27.05
CA ASN A 304 -0.21 -1.53 28.34
C ASN A 304 -0.39 -3.07 28.33
N SER A 305 -0.78 -3.65 27.20
CA SER A 305 -0.95 -5.11 27.02
C SER A 305 0.22 -5.79 26.32
N ILE A 306 0.96 -5.07 25.46
CA ILE A 306 2.10 -5.67 24.74
C ILE A 306 3.30 -5.84 25.67
N VAL A 307 3.64 -4.84 26.50
CA VAL A 307 4.79 -4.92 27.41
C VAL A 307 4.72 -6.13 28.37
N PRO A 308 3.59 -6.40 29.07
CA PRO A 308 3.48 -7.58 29.94
C PRO A 308 3.62 -8.89 29.17
N ALA A 309 3.05 -8.98 27.96
CA ALA A 309 3.16 -10.17 27.13
C ALA A 309 4.62 -10.44 26.71
N MET A 310 5.35 -9.39 26.32
CA MET A 310 6.74 -9.49 25.87
C MET A 310 7.70 -9.78 27.02
N ALA A 311 7.53 -9.11 28.16
CA ALA A 311 8.32 -9.35 29.37
C ALA A 311 8.16 -10.80 29.87
N GLU A 312 6.95 -11.37 29.80
CA GLU A 312 6.74 -12.79 30.13
C GLU A 312 7.39 -13.75 29.12
N PHE A 313 7.48 -13.42 27.83
CA PHE A 313 8.25 -14.24 26.88
C PHE A 313 9.77 -14.13 27.13
N TYR A 314 10.26 -12.94 27.50
CA TYR A 314 11.68 -12.70 27.80
C TYR A 314 12.11 -13.46 29.07
N LYS A 315 11.31 -13.34 30.14
CA LYS A 315 11.49 -14.05 31.42
C LYS A 315 11.48 -15.57 31.26
N LYS A 316 10.64 -16.12 30.39
CA LYS A 316 10.62 -17.57 30.08
C LYS A 316 11.87 -18.08 29.35
N LYS A 317 12.66 -17.19 28.73
CA LYS A 317 13.99 -17.50 28.20
C LYS A 317 15.11 -17.33 29.24
N GLY A 318 14.78 -17.05 30.51
CA GLY A 318 15.75 -16.78 31.57
C GLY A 318 16.36 -15.38 31.52
N LEU A 319 15.80 -14.47 30.72
CA LEU A 319 16.30 -13.10 30.55
C LEU A 319 15.55 -12.10 31.44
N ASP A 320 16.20 -10.99 31.74
CA ASP A 320 15.68 -9.95 32.63
C ASP A 320 14.49 -9.19 32.01
N PRO A 321 13.26 -9.27 32.58
CA PRO A 321 12.10 -8.54 32.06
C PRO A 321 12.25 -7.02 32.12
N LEU A 322 13.17 -6.46 32.93
CA LEU A 322 13.45 -5.02 32.96
C LEU A 322 14.17 -4.49 31.70
N LYS A 323 14.63 -5.39 30.82
CA LYS A 323 15.06 -5.03 29.45
C LYS A 323 13.88 -4.67 28.54
N ILE A 324 12.66 -5.11 28.85
CA ILE A 324 11.45 -4.79 28.09
C ILE A 324 10.81 -3.52 28.67
N VAL A 325 10.84 -2.43 27.90
CA VAL A 325 10.43 -1.10 28.40
C VAL A 325 9.39 -0.48 27.46
N GLY A 326 8.22 -0.14 27.98
CA GLY A 326 7.19 0.61 27.26
C GLY A 326 7.51 2.10 27.21
N VAL A 327 7.54 2.67 26.00
CA VAL A 327 7.92 4.07 25.76
C VAL A 327 6.71 4.99 25.96
N THR A 328 6.52 5.48 27.20
CA THR A 328 5.44 6.41 27.57
C THR A 328 5.81 7.89 27.46
N SER A 329 7.04 8.20 27.05
CA SER A 329 7.61 9.55 27.08
C SER A 329 6.88 10.59 26.19
N LEU A 330 5.98 10.17 25.29
CA LEU A 330 5.12 11.11 24.55
C LEU A 330 4.16 11.86 25.48
N ASP A 331 3.69 11.22 26.54
CA ASP A 331 2.70 11.82 27.44
C ASP A 331 3.37 12.84 28.37
N ILE A 332 4.62 12.58 28.77
CA ILE A 332 5.50 13.56 29.43
C ILE A 332 5.70 14.79 28.53
N VAL A 333 6.02 14.57 27.25
CA VAL A 333 6.22 15.66 26.27
C VAL A 333 4.93 16.48 26.09
N ARG A 334 3.75 15.85 26.11
CA ARG A 334 2.45 16.54 26.10
C ARG A 334 2.21 17.34 27.38
N ALA A 335 2.34 16.69 28.55
CA ALA A 335 2.13 17.32 29.85
C ALA A 335 3.02 18.57 30.03
N ASN A 336 4.31 18.44 29.75
CA ASN A 336 5.26 19.56 29.82
C ASN A 336 4.88 20.68 28.84
N LYS A 337 4.44 20.36 27.61
CA LYS A 337 4.02 21.35 26.61
C LYS A 337 2.75 22.09 27.05
N PHE A 338 1.77 21.39 27.59
CA PHE A 338 0.49 21.98 28.01
C PHE A 338 0.63 22.79 29.30
N VAL A 339 1.47 22.37 30.25
CA VAL A 339 1.85 23.18 31.43
C VAL A 339 2.61 24.43 31.00
N ALA A 340 3.52 24.34 30.03
CA ALA A 340 4.24 25.51 29.49
C ALA A 340 3.28 26.53 28.87
N GLU A 341 2.31 26.06 28.07
CA GLU A 341 1.25 26.91 27.49
C GLU A 341 0.39 27.60 28.54
N LEU A 342 0.07 26.92 29.64
CA LEU A 342 -0.82 27.45 30.68
C LEU A 342 -0.11 28.36 31.70
N THR A 343 1.18 28.12 31.97
CA THR A 343 1.98 28.88 32.95
C THR A 343 2.88 29.96 32.33
N GLY A 344 3.09 29.94 31.01
CA GLY A 344 3.98 30.86 30.30
C GLY A 344 5.48 30.57 30.49
N LYS A 345 5.86 29.50 31.20
CA LYS A 345 7.26 29.10 31.39
C LYS A 345 7.83 28.37 30.16
N SER A 346 9.15 28.26 30.09
CA SER A 346 9.83 27.47 29.06
C SER A 346 9.52 25.98 29.22
N PRO A 347 9.21 25.22 28.14
CA PRO A 347 9.06 23.76 28.21
C PRO A 347 10.28 22.99 28.70
N GLY A 348 11.47 23.62 28.71
CA GLY A 348 12.70 23.06 29.27
C GLY A 348 12.84 23.20 30.79
N GLU A 349 11.99 24.00 31.43
CA GLU A 349 11.95 24.22 32.90
C GLU A 349 10.88 23.36 33.60
N ILE A 350 10.21 22.48 32.85
CA ILE A 350 9.05 21.70 33.30
C ILE A 350 9.37 20.21 33.14
N GLU A 351 9.13 19.45 34.21
CA GLU A 351 9.30 17.99 34.27
C GLU A 351 8.13 17.34 35.02
N VAL A 352 6.93 17.36 34.41
CA VAL A 352 5.76 16.67 34.96
C VAL A 352 5.96 15.15 34.81
N PRO A 353 6.03 14.38 35.90
CA PRO A 353 6.05 12.93 35.80
C PRO A 353 4.67 12.41 35.37
N VAL A 354 4.66 11.45 34.44
CA VAL A 354 3.43 10.81 33.95
C VAL A 354 3.49 9.33 34.27
N ILE A 355 2.60 8.90 35.15
CA ILE A 355 2.55 7.55 35.74
C ILE A 355 1.33 6.77 35.23
N GLY A 356 1.18 5.51 35.65
CA GLY A 356 0.07 4.64 35.22
C GLY A 356 0.39 3.84 33.96
N GLY A 357 -0.21 4.20 32.83
CA GLY A 357 -0.06 3.53 31.53
C GLY A 357 -0.16 4.52 30.36
N HIS A 358 -0.40 3.99 29.15
CA HIS A 358 -0.37 4.71 27.87
C HIS A 358 -1.71 4.64 27.09
N ALA A 359 -2.85 4.55 27.78
CA ALA A 359 -4.16 4.44 27.14
C ALA A 359 -5.27 5.15 27.93
N GLY A 360 -5.81 6.24 27.40
CA GLY A 360 -6.96 6.96 27.98
C GLY A 360 -6.72 7.34 29.44
N VAL A 361 -7.65 6.99 30.34
CA VAL A 361 -7.57 7.32 31.77
C VAL A 361 -6.41 6.64 32.52
N THR A 362 -5.70 5.67 31.91
CA THR A 362 -4.46 5.12 32.49
C THR A 362 -3.28 6.11 32.41
N ILE A 363 -3.35 7.12 31.53
CA ILE A 363 -2.35 8.19 31.45
C ILE A 363 -2.61 9.15 32.63
N MET A 364 -1.69 9.20 33.59
CA MET A 364 -1.84 10.00 34.81
C MET A 364 -0.67 10.99 34.99
N PRO A 365 -0.80 12.24 34.50
CA PRO A 365 0.15 13.31 34.82
C PRO A 365 0.02 13.74 36.28
N VAL A 366 1.14 13.79 37.02
CA VAL A 366 1.18 14.21 38.43
C VAL A 366 1.64 15.66 38.52
N PHE A 367 0.70 16.58 38.27
CA PHE A 367 0.98 18.02 38.24
C PHE A 367 1.46 18.58 39.59
N SER A 368 1.14 17.95 40.72
CA SER A 368 1.62 18.39 42.04
C SER A 368 3.14 18.25 42.24
N GLN A 369 3.81 17.41 41.43
CA GLN A 369 5.24 17.12 41.57
C GLN A 369 6.15 18.02 40.72
N ASP A 370 5.60 18.84 39.82
CA ASP A 370 6.35 19.84 39.06
C ASP A 370 6.12 21.25 39.64
N PRO A 371 7.17 22.03 39.98
CA PRO A 371 7.02 23.36 40.59
C PRO A 371 6.33 24.42 39.73
N ALA A 372 6.18 24.23 38.42
CA ALA A 372 5.37 25.10 37.57
C ALA A 372 3.91 24.63 37.56
N ALA A 373 3.68 23.33 37.35
CA ALA A 373 2.35 22.76 37.30
C ALA A 373 1.60 22.87 38.64
N ALA A 374 2.31 22.80 39.77
CA ALA A 374 1.76 23.04 41.10
C ALA A 374 1.23 24.47 41.34
N THR A 375 1.55 25.44 40.45
CA THR A 375 0.98 26.80 40.49
C THR A 375 -0.32 26.94 39.69
N ILE A 376 -0.73 25.91 38.97
CA ILE A 376 -1.98 25.90 38.19
C ILE A 376 -3.16 25.81 39.15
N SER A 377 -4.17 26.65 38.93
CA SER A 377 -5.38 26.68 39.76
C SER A 377 -6.19 25.38 39.62
N THR A 378 -6.73 24.90 40.73
CA THR A 378 -7.32 23.55 40.85
C THR A 378 -8.54 23.33 39.94
N ASP A 379 -9.24 24.40 39.55
CA ASP A 379 -10.32 24.40 38.55
C ASP A 379 -9.86 24.00 37.14
N LYS A 380 -8.59 24.24 36.79
CA LYS A 380 -8.03 23.96 35.46
C LYS A 380 -7.40 22.58 35.35
N ILE A 381 -7.03 21.96 36.47
CA ILE A 381 -6.38 20.64 36.51
C ILE A 381 -7.19 19.56 35.78
N PRO A 382 -8.53 19.42 35.96
CA PRO A 382 -9.28 18.37 35.26
C PRO A 382 -9.30 18.51 33.74
N ALA A 383 -9.34 19.73 33.21
CA ALA A 383 -9.29 19.98 31.77
C ALA A 383 -7.89 19.70 31.19
N LEU A 384 -6.84 20.02 31.95
CA LEU A 384 -5.45 19.77 31.58
C LEU A 384 -5.08 18.27 31.62
N ASP A 385 -5.54 17.55 32.64
CA ASP A 385 -5.43 16.08 32.72
C ASP A 385 -6.14 15.43 31.52
N LYS A 386 -7.41 15.81 31.29
CA LYS A 386 -8.20 15.26 30.19
C LYS A 386 -7.57 15.51 28.81
N ARG A 387 -7.04 16.72 28.55
CA ARG A 387 -6.29 17.03 27.32
C ARG A 387 -5.01 16.19 27.20
N THR A 388 -4.35 15.87 28.31
CA THR A 388 -3.14 15.03 28.31
C THR A 388 -3.48 13.58 27.91
N GLN A 389 -4.56 13.02 28.47
CA GLN A 389 -5.08 11.69 28.11
C GLN A 389 -5.56 11.62 26.65
N ASP A 390 -6.32 12.62 26.20
CA ASP A 390 -6.94 12.65 24.87
C ASP A 390 -6.00 13.18 23.78
N GLY A 391 -4.77 13.61 24.11
CA GLY A 391 -3.81 14.17 23.14
C GLY A 391 -3.37 13.20 22.04
N GLY A 392 -3.71 11.90 22.15
CA GLY A 392 -3.63 10.93 21.05
C GLY A 392 -4.79 11.09 20.06
N THR A 393 -6.01 11.21 20.58
CA THR A 393 -7.26 11.43 19.84
C THR A 393 -7.24 12.76 19.10
N GLU A 394 -6.84 13.85 19.76
CA GLU A 394 -6.71 15.20 19.19
C GLU A 394 -5.91 15.18 17.86
N VAL A 395 -4.81 14.42 17.82
CA VAL A 395 -3.96 14.31 16.61
C VAL A 395 -4.57 13.41 15.53
N VAL A 396 -5.33 12.37 15.90
CA VAL A 396 -6.04 11.52 14.93
C VAL A 396 -7.18 12.30 14.25
N GLU A 397 -7.91 13.10 15.02
CA GLU A 397 -8.97 13.99 14.53
C GLU A 397 -8.41 15.09 13.64
N ALA A 398 -7.33 15.77 14.08
CA ALA A 398 -6.64 16.78 13.28
C ALA A 398 -6.02 16.22 11.97
N LYS A 399 -5.68 14.92 11.94
CA LYS A 399 -5.27 14.19 10.73
C LYS A 399 -6.44 13.61 9.92
N ALA A 400 -7.69 13.92 10.28
CA ALA A 400 -8.90 13.38 9.66
C ALA A 400 -8.88 11.84 9.53
N GLY A 401 -8.42 11.15 10.59
CA GLY A 401 -8.28 9.69 10.63
C GLY A 401 -7.11 9.11 9.84
N LYS A 402 -6.32 9.92 9.11
CA LYS A 402 -5.19 9.48 8.27
C LYS A 402 -3.91 9.17 9.08
N GLY A 403 -4.07 8.40 10.15
CA GLY A 403 -3.01 7.98 11.08
C GLY A 403 -2.91 8.82 12.36
N SER A 404 -2.11 8.35 13.31
CA SER A 404 -1.90 8.94 14.63
C SER A 404 -0.66 9.86 14.69
N ALA A 405 -0.25 10.26 15.89
CA ALA A 405 0.98 11.02 16.11
C ALA A 405 2.21 10.29 15.57
N THR A 406 2.94 10.92 14.64
CA THR A 406 4.14 10.38 14.00
C THR A 406 5.40 11.15 14.40
N LEU A 407 5.45 12.44 14.07
CA LEU A 407 6.63 13.30 14.32
C LEU A 407 6.91 13.50 15.81
N SER A 408 5.88 13.77 16.62
CA SER A 408 6.02 13.93 18.07
C SER A 408 6.35 12.61 18.77
N MET A 409 5.87 11.47 18.24
CA MET A 409 6.22 10.13 18.76
C MET A 409 7.67 9.74 18.40
N ALA A 410 8.16 10.14 17.23
CA ALA A 410 9.58 10.00 16.88
C ALA A 410 10.47 10.86 17.78
N TYR A 411 10.07 12.11 18.07
CA TYR A 411 10.76 12.97 19.02
C TYR A 411 10.80 12.38 20.44
N SER A 412 9.68 11.88 20.96
CA SER A 412 9.65 11.27 22.30
C SER A 412 10.39 9.93 22.35
N GLY A 413 10.34 9.12 21.28
CA GLY A 413 11.13 7.89 21.14
C GLY A 413 12.64 8.17 21.10
N ALA A 414 13.07 9.23 20.42
CA ALA A 414 14.46 9.68 20.43
C ALA A 414 14.87 10.26 21.79
N ARG A 415 14.02 11.05 22.46
CA ARG A 415 14.25 11.52 23.84
C ARG A 415 14.47 10.34 24.80
N PHE A 416 13.60 9.34 24.75
CA PHE A 416 13.72 8.10 25.52
C PHE A 416 15.03 7.36 25.19
N GLY A 417 15.31 7.15 23.90
CA GLY A 417 16.56 6.51 23.46
C GLY A 417 17.80 7.24 23.98
N ASN A 418 17.81 8.57 23.95
CA ASN A 418 18.92 9.38 24.45
C ASN A 418 19.12 9.26 25.97
N LYS A 419 18.05 9.07 26.75
CA LYS A 419 18.12 8.77 28.20
C LYS A 419 18.73 7.39 28.43
N VAL A 420 18.24 6.36 27.73
CA VAL A 420 18.79 5.00 27.80
C VAL A 420 20.27 4.98 27.43
N LEU A 421 20.67 5.58 26.30
CA LEU A 421 22.06 5.60 25.85
C LEU A 421 22.99 6.35 26.83
N LYS A 422 22.54 7.43 27.47
CA LYS A 422 23.30 8.09 28.55
C LYS A 422 23.48 7.19 29.77
N GLY A 423 22.42 6.46 30.16
CA GLY A 423 22.48 5.44 31.20
C GLY A 423 23.51 4.36 30.88
N LEU A 424 23.43 3.77 29.68
CA LEU A 424 24.37 2.76 29.18
C LEU A 424 25.81 3.28 29.10
N ALA A 425 26.02 4.58 28.84
CA ALA A 425 27.31 5.25 28.90
C ALA A 425 27.83 5.53 30.34
N GLY A 426 27.12 5.07 31.37
CA GLY A 426 27.50 5.25 32.77
C GLY A 426 27.09 6.60 33.38
N THR A 427 26.24 7.39 32.70
CA THR A 427 25.63 8.60 33.27
C THR A 427 24.17 8.30 33.63
N PRO A 428 23.82 8.08 34.91
CA PRO A 428 22.45 7.79 35.31
C PRO A 428 21.47 8.86 34.82
N THR A 429 20.36 8.48 34.19
CA THR A 429 19.32 9.43 33.81
C THR A 429 17.91 8.92 34.12
N ASP A 430 17.07 9.84 34.58
CA ASP A 430 15.67 9.54 34.92
C ASP A 430 14.72 9.88 33.76
N GLU A 431 13.70 9.05 33.55
CA GLU A 431 12.54 9.31 32.68
C GLU A 431 11.36 8.45 33.22
N CYS A 432 10.10 8.78 32.91
CA CYS A 432 9.01 7.83 33.18
C CYS A 432 8.93 6.79 32.05
N ALA A 433 8.75 5.52 32.42
CA ALA A 433 8.63 4.40 31.48
C ALA A 433 7.76 3.27 32.07
N TYR A 434 7.06 2.54 31.21
CA TYR A 434 6.17 1.44 31.62
C TYR A 434 6.94 0.12 31.66
N VAL A 435 7.16 -0.42 32.86
CA VAL A 435 8.04 -1.57 33.12
C VAL A 435 7.38 -2.56 34.08
N ALA A 436 7.95 -3.78 34.18
CA ALA A 436 7.65 -4.67 35.29
C ALA A 436 7.99 -3.95 36.61
N SER A 437 7.04 -3.88 37.54
CA SER A 437 7.12 -2.96 38.69
C SER A 437 6.46 -3.55 39.93
N THR A 438 6.93 -3.11 41.10
CA THR A 438 6.36 -3.39 42.42
C THR A 438 5.93 -2.11 43.15
N VAL A 439 5.83 -0.99 42.42
CA VAL A 439 5.41 0.32 42.97
C VAL A 439 3.92 0.34 43.31
N THR A 440 3.15 -0.55 42.67
CA THR A 440 1.73 -0.84 42.92
C THR A 440 1.56 -2.35 43.09
N GLU A 441 0.36 -2.80 43.48
CA GLU A 441 -0.02 -4.21 43.45
C GLU A 441 -0.13 -4.78 42.03
N LEU A 442 -0.26 -3.93 41.01
CA LEU A 442 -0.20 -4.33 39.60
C LEU A 442 1.26 -4.62 39.19
N PRO A 443 1.53 -5.74 38.48
CA PRO A 443 2.90 -6.18 38.16
C PRO A 443 3.61 -5.34 37.09
N TYR A 444 2.91 -4.40 36.45
CA TYR A 444 3.47 -3.45 35.49
C TYR A 444 2.89 -2.06 35.75
N PHE A 445 3.73 -1.03 35.71
CA PHE A 445 3.32 0.35 35.97
C PHE A 445 4.31 1.36 35.37
N SER A 446 3.80 2.47 34.84
CA SER A 446 4.63 3.62 34.42
C SER A 446 4.98 4.43 35.65
N SER A 447 6.27 4.58 35.92
CA SER A 447 6.80 5.39 37.02
C SER A 447 8.15 5.97 36.60
N LYS A 448 8.70 6.92 37.37
CA LYS A 448 10.07 7.39 37.13
C LYS A 448 11.03 6.21 37.33
N VAL A 449 11.90 5.97 36.35
CA VAL A 449 12.97 4.96 36.41
C VAL A 449 14.32 5.61 36.13
N THR A 450 15.38 5.12 36.79
CA THR A 450 16.76 5.50 36.45
C THR A 450 17.34 4.48 35.47
N PHE A 451 17.76 4.96 34.30
CA PHE A 451 18.59 4.20 33.38
C PHE A 451 20.06 4.34 33.76
N GLY A 452 20.74 3.22 33.95
CA GLY A 452 22.18 3.11 34.13
C GLY A 452 22.80 2.09 33.17
N THR A 453 23.98 1.59 33.51
CA THR A 453 24.83 0.74 32.65
C THR A 453 24.15 -0.54 32.16
N LYS A 454 23.15 -1.05 32.90
CA LYS A 454 22.42 -2.28 32.55
C LYS A 454 21.02 -2.04 31.98
N GLY A 455 20.61 -0.79 31.75
CA GLY A 455 19.22 -0.43 31.45
C GLY A 455 18.53 0.11 32.70
N VAL A 456 17.33 -0.37 33.02
CA VAL A 456 16.61 0.07 34.24
C VAL A 456 17.30 -0.49 35.48
N GLU A 457 17.94 0.39 36.26
CA GLU A 457 18.65 0.01 37.49
C GLU A 457 17.89 0.39 38.77
N LYS A 458 16.97 1.36 38.68
CA LYS A 458 16.09 1.77 39.79
C LYS A 458 14.70 2.12 39.28
N ILE A 459 13.69 1.59 39.96
CA ILE A 459 12.29 2.03 39.82
C ILE A 459 11.98 2.89 41.06
N HIS A 460 11.52 4.13 40.85
CA HIS A 460 11.18 5.03 41.95
C HIS A 460 9.68 4.89 42.30
N GLY A 461 9.34 5.13 43.56
CA GLY A 461 7.94 5.15 44.00
C GLY A 461 7.15 6.31 43.37
N ILE A 462 5.81 6.24 43.48
CA ILE A 462 4.87 7.26 42.97
C ILE A 462 5.14 8.67 43.52
N GLY A 463 5.70 8.78 44.73
CA GLY A 463 5.89 10.06 45.42
C GLY A 463 4.61 10.56 46.09
N THR A 464 4.58 11.84 46.47
CA THR A 464 3.40 12.47 47.08
C THR A 464 2.34 12.78 46.03
N LEU A 465 1.08 12.49 46.33
CA LEU A 465 -0.07 12.80 45.48
C LEU A 465 -1.08 13.66 46.25
N ASN A 466 -1.69 14.64 45.56
CA ASN A 466 -2.84 15.38 46.10
C ASN A 466 -4.14 14.55 46.03
N SER A 467 -5.25 15.07 46.59
CA SER A 467 -6.53 14.34 46.65
C SER A 467 -7.15 14.02 45.29
N TYR A 468 -6.96 14.89 44.29
CA TYR A 468 -7.41 14.65 42.91
C TYR A 468 -6.60 13.52 42.27
N GLU A 469 -5.28 13.58 42.40
CA GLU A 469 -4.34 12.57 41.88
C GLU A 469 -4.53 11.20 42.55
N GLN A 470 -4.82 11.16 43.85
CA GLN A 470 -5.18 9.91 44.55
C GLN A 470 -6.45 9.26 43.97
N GLY A 471 -7.45 10.07 43.60
CA GLY A 471 -8.65 9.58 42.88
C GLY A 471 -8.31 9.04 41.49
N ARG A 472 -7.55 9.83 40.70
CA ARG A 472 -7.10 9.45 39.34
C ARG A 472 -6.23 8.20 39.32
N LEU A 473 -5.40 7.98 40.34
CA LEU A 473 -4.58 6.77 40.47
C LEU A 473 -5.46 5.52 40.55
N LYS A 474 -6.52 5.54 41.36
CA LYS A 474 -7.46 4.41 41.48
C LYS A 474 -8.13 4.10 40.14
N GLU A 475 -8.68 5.11 39.47
CA GLU A 475 -9.32 4.96 38.16
C GLU A 475 -8.35 4.43 37.09
N ALA A 476 -7.09 4.89 37.10
CA ALA A 476 -6.05 4.39 36.21
C ALA A 476 -5.74 2.91 36.47
N MET A 477 -5.65 2.50 37.74
CA MET A 477 -5.35 1.12 38.14
C MET A 477 -6.48 0.15 37.77
N ASP A 478 -7.75 0.56 37.93
CA ASP A 478 -8.92 -0.26 37.57
C ASP A 478 -8.91 -0.66 36.09
N GLN A 479 -8.65 0.29 35.16
CA GLN A 479 -8.50 -0.04 33.73
C GLN A 479 -7.19 -0.78 33.44
N LEU A 480 -6.07 -0.33 34.01
CA LEU A 480 -4.74 -0.86 33.70
C LEU A 480 -4.63 -2.35 34.03
N LYS A 481 -5.27 -2.80 35.12
CA LYS A 481 -5.36 -4.22 35.48
C LYS A 481 -5.89 -5.09 34.33
N THR A 482 -7.03 -4.70 33.74
CA THR A 482 -7.63 -5.45 32.61
C THR A 482 -6.71 -5.51 31.39
N GLU A 483 -5.97 -4.43 31.13
CA GLU A 483 -5.04 -4.37 30.00
C GLU A 483 -3.76 -5.18 30.24
N ILE A 484 -3.28 -5.25 31.49
CA ILE A 484 -2.18 -6.14 31.91
C ILE A 484 -2.60 -7.60 31.79
N ASP A 485 -3.74 -7.97 32.38
CA ASP A 485 -4.25 -9.35 32.42
C ASP A 485 -4.35 -9.93 30.99
N LYS A 486 -4.89 -9.15 30.05
CA LYS A 486 -4.93 -9.49 28.62
C LYS A 486 -3.56 -9.81 28.01
N GLY A 487 -2.52 -9.07 28.40
CA GLY A 487 -1.14 -9.32 27.97
C GLY A 487 -0.56 -10.61 28.56
N LEU A 488 -0.78 -10.83 29.86
CA LEU A 488 -0.35 -12.03 30.57
C LEU A 488 -1.06 -13.28 30.05
N GLU A 489 -2.36 -13.20 29.75
CA GLU A 489 -3.15 -14.26 29.12
C GLU A 489 -2.64 -14.61 27.73
N TYR A 490 -2.35 -13.61 26.88
CA TYR A 490 -1.76 -13.82 25.56
C TYR A 490 -0.44 -14.61 25.65
N ALA A 491 0.42 -14.26 26.61
CA ALA A 491 1.68 -14.96 26.85
C ALA A 491 1.47 -16.35 27.44
N LYS A 492 0.52 -16.53 28.37
CA LYS A 492 0.17 -17.84 28.97
C LYS A 492 -0.37 -18.82 27.93
N ALA A 493 -1.29 -18.37 27.08
CA ALA A 493 -1.89 -19.17 26.01
C ALA A 493 -0.86 -19.63 24.97
N ARG A 494 0.20 -18.84 24.74
CA ARG A 494 1.27 -19.11 23.76
C ARG A 494 2.56 -19.68 24.38
N SER A 495 2.51 -20.16 25.62
CA SER A 495 3.66 -20.82 26.30
C SER A 495 3.41 -22.25 26.76
N LYS A 496 2.18 -22.79 26.64
CA LYS A 496 1.92 -24.22 26.89
C LYS A 496 2.24 -25.06 25.65
N GLY A 497 3.34 -25.83 25.69
CA GLY A 497 3.58 -27.01 24.85
C GLY A 497 3.75 -26.77 23.35
N GLY A 498 4.93 -27.06 22.80
CA GLY A 498 5.22 -26.85 21.38
C GLY A 498 4.38 -27.69 20.42
N LYS A 499 3.46 -27.05 19.69
CA LYS A 499 3.25 -27.32 18.26
C LYS A 499 3.42 -26.02 17.49
N VAL A 500 4.51 -25.95 16.73
CA VAL A 500 4.71 -24.91 15.73
C VAL A 500 3.62 -25.08 14.67
N PHE A 501 2.71 -24.11 14.54
CA PHE A 501 1.86 -24.01 13.36
C PHE A 501 2.70 -23.51 12.19
N CYS A 502 3.48 -24.44 11.62
CA CYS A 502 4.26 -24.19 10.43
C CYS A 502 3.31 -24.22 9.23
N TYR A 503 2.94 -23.04 8.72
CA TYR A 503 2.33 -22.92 7.39
C TYR A 503 3.40 -23.13 6.31
N CYS A 504 3.98 -24.34 6.28
CA CYS A 504 4.82 -24.75 5.17
C CYS A 504 3.93 -25.29 4.05
N ALA A 505 3.96 -24.62 2.90
CA ALA A 505 3.25 -25.07 1.72
C ALA A 505 3.73 -26.47 1.33
N LYS A 506 2.77 -27.38 1.04
CA LYS A 506 3.03 -28.63 0.32
C LYS A 506 2.31 -28.60 -1.01
N GLY A 507 3.03 -28.22 -2.05
CA GLY A 507 2.95 -28.96 -3.30
C GLY A 507 3.96 -30.11 -3.23
N ILE A 508 3.53 -31.32 -3.54
CA ILE A 508 4.26 -32.32 -4.36
C ILE A 508 3.29 -33.46 -4.68
N SER A 509 3.56 -34.11 -5.81
CA SER A 509 2.70 -35.04 -6.53
C SER A 509 2.37 -36.35 -5.81
N ARG A 510 1.42 -37.09 -6.43
CA ARG A 510 1.07 -38.48 -6.15
C ARG A 510 2.29 -39.41 -6.05
N SER A 511 2.05 -40.55 -5.36
CA SER A 511 2.87 -41.76 -5.27
C SER A 511 4.03 -41.76 -4.26
N SER A 512 3.79 -42.32 -3.07
CA SER A 512 4.54 -43.45 -2.49
C SER A 512 4.06 -43.75 -1.05
N SER A 513 4.20 -45.00 -0.61
CA SER A 513 3.54 -45.56 0.58
C SER A 513 4.02 -44.97 1.92
N LEU A 514 3.09 -44.86 2.88
CA LEU A 514 3.34 -44.44 4.26
C LEU A 514 3.87 -45.63 5.09
N VAL A 515 5.02 -45.46 5.75
CA VAL A 515 5.49 -46.37 6.82
C VAL A 515 5.68 -45.53 8.08
N ILE A 516 5.08 -45.97 9.19
CA ILE A 516 5.13 -45.30 10.49
C ILE A 516 6.18 -46.01 11.36
N ILE A 517 7.11 -45.25 11.93
CA ILE A 517 7.98 -45.71 13.03
C ILE A 517 7.83 -44.71 14.18
N LEU A 518 7.44 -45.21 15.35
CA LEU A 518 7.29 -44.44 16.59
C LEU A 518 8.42 -44.81 17.57
N PRO A 519 9.08 -43.82 18.20
CA PRO A 519 9.71 -43.98 19.50
C PRO A 519 8.80 -43.45 20.64
N PRO A 520 9.06 -43.82 21.91
CA PRO A 520 8.02 -43.91 22.94
C PRO A 520 7.71 -42.60 23.67
N CYS A 521 6.49 -42.51 24.22
CA CYS A 521 6.04 -41.44 25.11
C CYS A 521 5.74 -42.02 26.50
N PRO A 522 6.11 -41.38 27.62
CA PRO A 522 5.77 -41.85 28.96
C PRO A 522 4.27 -41.71 29.27
N GLU A 523 3.75 -42.64 30.07
CA GLU A 523 2.35 -42.67 30.53
C GLU A 523 2.07 -41.56 31.54
N LEU A 524 1.00 -40.77 31.33
CA LEU A 524 0.19 -40.09 32.39
C LEU A 524 -0.98 -39.22 31.88
N ALA A 525 -1.22 -39.09 30.57
CA ALA A 525 -2.15 -38.09 30.02
C ALA A 525 -3.41 -38.64 29.32
N LEU A 526 -3.93 -39.82 29.71
CA LEU A 526 -5.13 -40.42 29.09
C LEU A 526 -6.41 -40.41 29.96
N GLN A 527 -6.30 -40.12 31.27
CA GLN A 527 -7.47 -40.13 32.18
C GLN A 527 -8.25 -38.80 32.22
N GLU A 528 -7.60 -37.64 32.12
CA GLU A 528 -8.31 -36.34 32.19
C GLU A 528 -9.19 -36.06 30.95
N PHE A 529 -8.85 -36.61 29.78
CA PHE A 529 -9.57 -36.31 28.53
C PHE A 529 -10.95 -36.99 28.42
N LEU A 530 -11.22 -38.02 29.24
CA LEU A 530 -12.48 -38.75 29.25
C LEU A 530 -13.53 -38.17 30.21
N HIS A 531 -13.14 -37.29 31.14
CA HIS A 531 -14.05 -36.78 32.18
C HIS A 531 -14.85 -35.53 31.74
N CYS A 532 -14.29 -34.68 30.88
CA CYS A 532 -14.97 -33.44 30.45
C CYS A 532 -16.15 -33.67 29.48
N THR A 533 -16.22 -34.82 28.79
CA THR A 533 -17.22 -35.05 27.73
C THR A 533 -18.57 -35.56 28.26
N ALA A 534 -18.63 -36.03 29.51
CA ALA A 534 -19.86 -36.57 30.12
C ALA A 534 -20.76 -35.51 30.77
N MET A 535 -20.21 -34.34 31.14
CA MET A 535 -20.91 -33.28 31.87
C MET A 535 -21.88 -32.43 31.03
N ALA A 536 -21.99 -32.67 29.72
CA ALA A 536 -22.81 -31.87 28.79
C ALA A 536 -24.19 -32.49 28.45
N ALA A 537 -24.50 -33.69 28.94
CA ALA A 537 -25.73 -34.44 28.63
C ALA A 537 -26.60 -34.67 29.88
N GLY A 538 -26.87 -33.61 30.65
CA GLY A 538 -27.63 -33.70 31.88
C GLY A 538 -29.10 -34.12 31.68
N ARG A 539 -29.45 -35.33 32.14
CA ARG A 539 -30.76 -35.66 32.72
C ARG A 539 -30.58 -36.64 33.88
N HIS A 540 -31.15 -36.31 35.03
CA HIS A 540 -31.05 -37.07 36.28
C HIS A 540 -31.68 -38.47 36.19
N LEU A 541 -31.10 -39.40 36.95
CA LEU A 541 -31.78 -40.48 37.66
C LEU A 541 -31.00 -40.73 38.97
N ASP A 542 -31.72 -40.95 40.07
CA ASP A 542 -31.18 -41.00 41.44
C ASP A 542 -30.75 -42.41 41.90
N CYS A 543 -30.28 -42.48 43.15
CA CYS A 543 -30.10 -43.66 44.04
C CYS A 543 -28.71 -44.33 44.13
N GLU A 544 -28.00 -43.91 45.20
CA GLU A 544 -27.46 -44.72 46.32
C GLU A 544 -26.34 -45.78 46.15
N GLU A 545 -25.25 -45.49 46.88
CA GLU A 545 -24.44 -46.32 47.80
C GLU A 545 -23.54 -47.50 47.35
N SER A 546 -22.28 -47.40 47.84
CA SER A 546 -21.36 -48.49 48.27
C SER A 546 -20.74 -49.41 47.19
N SER A 547 -19.58 -50.04 47.37
CA SER A 547 -18.33 -49.78 48.15
C SER A 547 -17.31 -50.86 47.75
N ASP A 548 -16.00 -50.63 47.94
CA ASP A 548 -14.92 -51.64 47.87
C ASP A 548 -14.67 -52.34 46.49
N SER A 549 -13.50 -52.92 46.19
CA SER A 549 -12.12 -52.74 46.70
C SER A 549 -11.08 -53.35 45.73
N SER A 550 -9.85 -52.79 45.78
CA SER A 550 -8.53 -53.46 45.74
C SER A 550 -8.02 -54.37 44.60
N GLU A 551 -6.71 -54.21 44.35
CA GLU A 551 -5.68 -55.21 43.94
C GLU A 551 -5.44 -55.63 42.47
N THR A 552 -4.40 -54.98 41.89
CA THR A 552 -3.16 -55.54 41.29
C THR A 552 -3.15 -56.88 40.53
N GLY A 553 -2.59 -56.87 39.31
CA GLY A 553 -2.06 -58.07 38.65
C GLY A 553 -1.37 -57.81 37.30
N THR A 554 -0.05 -58.02 37.21
CA THR A 554 0.76 -57.99 35.96
C THR A 554 0.90 -59.39 35.35
N PHE A 555 0.97 -59.54 34.02
CA PHE A 555 1.92 -60.44 33.30
C PHE A 555 1.85 -60.29 31.76
N THR A 556 2.75 -60.96 31.03
CA THR A 556 3.25 -60.58 29.69
C THR A 556 3.19 -61.69 28.62
N HIS A 557 2.93 -61.28 27.37
CA HIS A 557 3.44 -61.76 26.04
C HIS A 557 3.50 -63.26 25.62
N GLU A 558 3.37 -63.44 24.28
CA GLU A 558 3.60 -64.64 23.41
C GLU A 558 2.32 -65.45 23.02
N GLN A 559 2.11 -65.98 21.80
CA GLN A 559 2.94 -66.10 20.56
C GLN A 559 2.04 -66.35 19.29
N MET A 560 2.67 -66.64 18.13
CA MET A 560 2.09 -67.09 16.81
C MET A 560 1.66 -65.99 15.80
N GLN A 561 2.39 -65.71 14.71
CA GLN A 561 2.67 -66.49 13.47
C GLN A 561 1.60 -66.30 12.34
N GLY A 562 2.01 -65.78 11.18
CA GLY A 562 1.27 -65.81 9.89
C GLY A 562 1.95 -66.77 8.89
N PRO A 563 1.88 -66.61 7.54
CA PRO A 563 1.10 -65.70 6.67
C PRO A 563 0.41 -66.51 5.50
N PRO A 564 0.39 -66.12 4.19
CA PRO A 564 -0.15 -64.94 3.47
C PRO A 564 -1.22 -65.28 2.37
N MET A 565 -1.97 -64.29 1.85
CA MET A 565 -2.13 -63.92 0.40
C MET A 565 -3.39 -63.08 0.07
N ALA A 566 -3.25 -62.19 -0.94
CA ALA A 566 -4.27 -61.65 -1.88
C ALA A 566 -5.61 -61.12 -1.31
N SER A 567 -5.82 -59.80 -1.16
CA SER A 567 -6.10 -58.75 -2.19
C SER A 567 -7.57 -58.64 -2.63
N ASP A 568 -8.09 -57.41 -2.57
CA ASP A 568 -9.34 -56.91 -3.18
C ASP A 568 -10.69 -57.56 -2.78
N LEU A 569 -11.27 -57.17 -1.62
CA LEU A 569 -12.74 -56.98 -1.49
C LEU A 569 -13.28 -56.21 -0.23
N TRP A 570 -12.51 -55.34 0.45
CA TRP A 570 -12.94 -54.74 1.75
C TRP A 570 -12.95 -53.20 1.81
N CYS A 571 -13.50 -52.52 0.79
CA CYS A 571 -13.75 -51.06 0.84
C CYS A 571 -15.15 -50.62 0.37
N THR A 572 -16.08 -51.55 0.13
CA THR A 572 -17.41 -51.24 -0.45
C THR A 572 -18.60 -51.63 0.45
N ALA A 573 -18.36 -51.89 1.75
CA ALA A 573 -19.38 -52.43 2.66
C ALA A 573 -19.69 -51.58 3.92
N LEU A 574 -18.98 -50.46 4.14
CA LEU A 574 -19.16 -49.61 5.34
C LEU A 574 -19.71 -48.19 5.06
N ILE A 575 -20.06 -47.89 3.81
CA ILE A 575 -20.65 -46.59 3.42
C ILE A 575 -22.20 -46.63 3.41
N THR A 576 -22.80 -47.83 3.47
CA THR A 576 -24.26 -48.04 3.26
C THR A 576 -25.08 -48.27 4.54
N ALA A 577 -24.51 -48.02 5.73
CA ALA A 577 -25.20 -48.21 7.03
C ALA A 577 -25.40 -46.92 7.84
N GLY A 578 -24.83 -45.78 7.42
CA GLY A 578 -24.88 -44.51 8.15
C GLY A 578 -26.01 -43.55 7.73
N PHE A 579 -26.93 -43.96 6.85
CA PHE A 579 -27.89 -43.06 6.18
C PHE A 579 -29.38 -43.30 6.52
N ALA A 580 -29.70 -44.15 7.49
CA ALA A 580 -31.06 -44.66 7.72
C ALA A 580 -31.71 -44.31 9.08
N LEU A 581 -31.22 -43.31 9.83
CA LEU A 581 -31.75 -43.02 11.18
C LEU A 581 -31.91 -41.52 11.53
N CYS A 582 -32.23 -40.66 10.56
CA CYS A 582 -32.49 -39.24 10.83
C CYS A 582 -33.65 -38.61 10.02
N ASP A 583 -34.66 -39.41 9.64
CA ASP A 583 -35.81 -38.94 8.83
C ASP A 583 -37.18 -39.15 9.50
N LEU A 584 -37.21 -39.42 10.81
CA LEU A 584 -38.44 -39.42 11.62
C LEU A 584 -38.35 -38.41 12.78
N THR A 585 -38.83 -37.18 12.56
CA THR A 585 -39.65 -36.35 13.48
C THR A 585 -39.86 -34.92 12.94
N ARG A 586 -40.45 -34.78 11.75
CA ARG A 586 -41.09 -33.52 11.32
C ARG A 586 -42.59 -33.71 11.17
N ARG A 587 -43.39 -33.26 12.16
CA ARG A 587 -44.79 -32.79 12.06
C ARG A 587 -45.42 -32.61 13.46
N THR A 588 -45.57 -31.36 13.91
CA THR A 588 -46.83 -30.74 14.43
C THR A 588 -46.60 -29.27 14.86
N LEU A 589 -47.68 -28.48 14.87
CA LEU A 589 -47.80 -27.01 15.12
C LEU A 589 -48.14 -26.72 16.62
N PRO A 590 -48.42 -25.46 17.11
CA PRO A 590 -48.38 -24.10 16.51
C PRO A 590 -47.71 -22.98 17.40
N PHE A 591 -47.79 -21.73 16.94
CA PHE A 591 -47.44 -20.43 17.57
C PHE A 591 -48.23 -20.04 18.85
N VAL A 592 -47.61 -19.32 19.82
CA VAL A 592 -48.23 -18.25 20.66
C VAL A 592 -47.21 -17.18 21.15
N GLY A 593 -47.43 -15.90 20.84
CA GLY A 593 -47.47 -14.77 21.80
C GLY A 593 -46.24 -14.03 22.40
N LYS A 594 -45.82 -12.92 21.72
CA LYS A 594 -45.63 -11.54 22.29
C LYS A 594 -44.40 -11.20 23.23
N PRO A 595 -44.06 -9.90 23.45
CA PRO A 595 -42.67 -9.44 23.22
C PRO A 595 -41.93 -8.75 24.39
N GLY A 596 -40.61 -8.60 24.27
CA GLY A 596 -39.80 -7.67 25.07
C GLY A 596 -38.29 -7.78 24.80
N THR A 597 -37.60 -6.62 24.85
CA THR A 597 -36.14 -6.39 24.82
C THR A 597 -35.33 -6.89 23.60
N SER A 598 -34.64 -5.96 22.92
CA SER A 598 -33.63 -6.26 21.89
C SER A 598 -32.27 -5.72 22.30
N LEU A 599 -31.33 -6.63 22.60
CA LEU A 599 -29.91 -6.32 22.78
C LEU A 599 -29.08 -7.54 22.33
N ALA A 600 -27.91 -7.26 21.78
CA ALA A 600 -26.85 -8.20 21.37
C ALA A 600 -27.03 -9.08 20.09
N GLY A 601 -25.96 -9.08 19.29
CA GLY A 601 -25.32 -10.29 18.79
C GLY A 601 -26.06 -11.16 17.77
N HIS A 602 -25.76 -10.98 16.47
CA HIS A 602 -26.03 -11.98 15.44
C HIS A 602 -24.74 -12.42 14.73
N ALA A 603 -23.93 -13.20 15.44
CA ALA A 603 -22.96 -14.10 14.82
C ALA A 603 -23.63 -15.49 14.73
N ARG A 604 -24.29 -15.79 13.60
CA ARG A 604 -24.87 -17.13 13.38
C ARG A 604 -23.87 -18.04 12.68
N LEU A 605 -23.35 -19.01 13.42
CA LEU A 605 -22.78 -20.23 12.87
C LEU A 605 -23.80 -20.90 11.93
N LYS A 606 -23.50 -20.96 10.63
CA LYS A 606 -24.24 -21.72 9.63
C LYS A 606 -23.38 -22.88 9.13
N SER A 607 -23.59 -24.08 9.66
CA SER A 607 -23.07 -25.32 9.07
C SER A 607 -23.88 -25.66 7.81
N PHE A 608 -23.23 -25.70 6.65
CA PHE A 608 -23.83 -26.18 5.40
C PHE A 608 -22.83 -27.07 4.64
N ALA A 609 -23.37 -27.96 3.81
CA ALA A 609 -22.57 -28.80 2.92
C ALA A 609 -21.70 -27.92 2.00
N ARG A 610 -20.47 -28.38 1.71
CA ARG A 610 -19.51 -27.64 0.89
C ARG A 610 -19.96 -27.62 -0.58
N THR A 611 -20.48 -26.48 -1.04
CA THR A 611 -20.49 -26.10 -2.45
C THR A 611 -19.06 -26.08 -3.00
N ALA A 612 -18.89 -26.41 -4.27
CA ALA A 612 -17.58 -26.37 -4.91
C ALA A 612 -17.19 -24.92 -5.21
N CYS A 613 -16.16 -24.41 -4.52
CA CYS A 613 -15.56 -23.12 -4.82
C CYS A 613 -14.80 -23.19 -6.16
N LYS A 614 -15.12 -22.30 -7.10
CA LYS A 614 -14.41 -22.14 -8.37
C LYS A 614 -13.27 -21.15 -8.22
N GLU A 615 -12.16 -21.44 -8.90
CA GLU A 615 -10.99 -20.60 -8.97
C GLU A 615 -10.59 -20.39 -10.44
N THR A 616 -10.63 -19.14 -10.88
CA THR A 616 -10.32 -18.73 -12.26
C THR A 616 -9.05 -17.89 -12.26
N PRO A 617 -7.96 -18.29 -12.96
CA PRO A 617 -6.79 -17.43 -13.13
C PRO A 617 -7.13 -16.20 -13.97
N LEU A 618 -6.65 -15.05 -13.53
CA LEU A 618 -6.80 -13.78 -14.23
C LEU A 618 -5.73 -13.60 -15.33
N LEU A 619 -5.89 -12.57 -16.17
CA LEU A 619 -4.88 -12.21 -17.17
C LEU A 619 -3.58 -11.73 -16.49
N ASP A 620 -2.48 -11.75 -17.23
CA ASP A 620 -1.17 -11.33 -16.71
C ASP A 620 -1.14 -9.82 -16.39
N GLU A 621 -1.92 -9.00 -17.10
CA GLU A 621 -2.11 -7.59 -16.75
C GLU A 621 -2.95 -7.41 -15.50
N GLU A 622 -4.03 -8.18 -15.35
CA GLU A 622 -4.88 -8.17 -14.16
C GLU A 622 -4.11 -8.66 -12.90
N SER A 623 -3.00 -9.39 -13.11
CA SER A 623 -2.09 -9.86 -12.06
C SER A 623 -0.88 -8.93 -11.81
N ASN A 624 -0.68 -7.90 -12.65
CA ASN A 624 0.46 -7.00 -12.59
C ASN A 624 0.36 -6.03 -11.42
N ASP A 625 1.44 -5.86 -10.64
CA ASP A 625 1.44 -5.03 -9.43
C ASP A 625 1.05 -3.56 -9.69
N LEU A 626 1.36 -2.97 -10.86
CA LEU A 626 0.92 -1.60 -11.19
C LEU A 626 -0.58 -1.54 -11.49
N PHE A 627 -1.14 -2.57 -12.13
CA PHE A 627 -2.57 -2.65 -12.41
C PHE A 627 -3.37 -2.94 -11.13
N LEU A 628 -2.80 -3.71 -10.20
CA LEU A 628 -3.38 -3.98 -8.89
C LEU A 628 -3.49 -2.73 -8.00
N LEU A 629 -2.80 -1.63 -8.32
CA LEU A 629 -3.00 -0.34 -7.63
C LEU A 629 -4.33 0.35 -8.02
N LEU A 630 -4.94 -0.03 -9.14
CA LEU A 630 -6.19 0.58 -9.60
C LEU A 630 -7.35 0.28 -8.65
N ARG A 631 -8.11 1.33 -8.32
CA ARG A 631 -9.34 1.29 -7.52
C ARG A 631 -10.53 0.79 -8.36
N GLY A 632 -11.69 0.63 -7.73
CA GLY A 632 -12.92 0.24 -8.44
C GLY A 632 -13.34 1.24 -9.51
N MET A 633 -13.63 0.75 -10.72
CA MET A 633 -14.37 1.50 -11.73
C MET A 633 -15.70 1.96 -11.13
N THR A 634 -15.91 3.26 -11.04
CA THR A 634 -17.04 3.83 -10.29
C THR A 634 -17.80 4.85 -11.12
N THR A 635 -19.13 4.87 -10.99
CA THR A 635 -19.98 5.95 -11.49
C THR A 635 -20.88 6.49 -10.39
N VAL A 636 -21.27 7.76 -10.51
CA VAL A 636 -22.22 8.45 -9.62
C VAL A 636 -23.39 8.92 -10.46
N SER A 637 -24.58 8.44 -10.14
CA SER A 637 -25.82 8.72 -10.88
C SER A 637 -26.81 9.42 -9.97
N PHE A 638 -27.08 10.70 -10.22
CA PHE A 638 -28.07 11.48 -9.48
C PHE A 638 -29.47 11.26 -10.08
N CYS A 639 -30.38 10.84 -9.21
CA CYS A 639 -31.74 10.42 -9.54
C CYS A 639 -32.78 11.28 -8.79
N THR A 640 -33.91 11.52 -9.43
CA THR A 640 -35.12 12.04 -8.79
C THR A 640 -36.23 10.98 -8.75
N GLY A 641 -37.04 11.02 -7.71
CA GLY A 641 -38.00 9.99 -7.33
C GLY A 641 -37.57 9.23 -6.06
N THR A 642 -38.49 8.42 -5.51
CA THR A 642 -38.22 7.58 -4.34
C THR A 642 -37.27 6.45 -4.71
N PRO A 643 -36.14 6.24 -3.98
CA PRO A 643 -35.20 5.17 -4.30
C PRO A 643 -35.87 3.78 -4.36
N PRO A 644 -35.82 3.04 -5.48
CA PRO A 644 -36.57 1.80 -5.68
C PRO A 644 -35.83 0.60 -5.06
N ILE A 645 -35.54 0.69 -3.76
CA ILE A 645 -34.69 -0.26 -3.02
C ILE A 645 -35.17 -1.71 -3.13
N PRO A 646 -36.48 -2.04 -3.00
CA PRO A 646 -36.92 -3.43 -3.13
C PRO A 646 -36.64 -4.01 -4.52
N TRP A 647 -36.99 -3.26 -5.56
CA TRP A 647 -36.74 -3.64 -6.95
C TRP A 647 -35.23 -3.77 -7.24
N LEU A 648 -34.40 -2.83 -6.76
CA LEU A 648 -32.96 -2.90 -6.98
C LEU A 648 -32.30 -4.07 -6.24
N ARG A 649 -32.84 -4.50 -5.08
CA ARG A 649 -32.38 -5.71 -4.37
C ARG A 649 -32.69 -6.97 -5.14
N GLU A 650 -33.94 -7.15 -5.56
CA GLU A 650 -34.38 -8.27 -6.41
C GLU A 650 -33.54 -8.32 -7.70
N ARG A 651 -33.32 -7.15 -8.30
CA ARG A 651 -32.53 -7.01 -9.52
C ARG A 651 -31.05 -7.35 -9.34
N LEU A 652 -30.44 -6.90 -8.25
CA LEU A 652 -29.06 -7.25 -7.89
C LEU A 652 -28.93 -8.75 -7.59
N ALA A 653 -29.89 -9.34 -6.86
CA ALA A 653 -29.92 -10.79 -6.60
C ALA A 653 -29.99 -11.60 -7.90
N ALA A 654 -30.83 -11.20 -8.86
CA ALA A 654 -30.88 -11.83 -10.18
C ALA A 654 -29.55 -11.71 -10.95
N VAL A 655 -28.91 -10.52 -10.92
CA VAL A 655 -27.60 -10.30 -11.55
C VAL A 655 -26.52 -11.18 -10.93
N LEU A 656 -26.50 -11.31 -9.59
CA LEU A 656 -25.56 -12.19 -8.87
C LEU A 656 -25.81 -13.67 -9.19
N ALA A 657 -27.06 -14.13 -9.22
CA ALA A 657 -27.38 -15.51 -9.59
C ALA A 657 -26.89 -15.89 -11.00
N ALA A 658 -26.91 -14.95 -11.95
CA ALA A 658 -26.35 -15.15 -13.29
C ALA A 658 -24.83 -14.92 -13.38
N ASN A 659 -24.24 -14.18 -12.43
CA ASN A 659 -22.84 -13.74 -12.42
C ASN A 659 -22.24 -13.86 -10.99
N PRO A 660 -22.16 -15.07 -10.41
CA PRO A 660 -21.80 -15.24 -9.00
C PRO A 660 -20.39 -14.75 -8.65
N TRP A 661 -19.52 -14.68 -9.66
CA TRP A 661 -18.17 -14.14 -9.58
C TRP A 661 -18.09 -12.66 -9.15
N LEU A 662 -19.18 -11.89 -9.25
CA LEU A 662 -19.27 -10.51 -8.73
C LEU A 662 -19.24 -10.44 -7.18
N ALA A 663 -19.70 -11.49 -6.51
CA ALA A 663 -19.59 -11.68 -5.06
C ALA A 663 -18.34 -12.48 -4.65
N GLY A 664 -17.42 -12.71 -5.60
CA GLY A 664 -16.17 -13.41 -5.37
C GLY A 664 -15.12 -12.60 -4.61
N SER A 665 -13.93 -13.18 -4.48
CA SER A 665 -12.75 -12.57 -3.86
C SER A 665 -11.50 -12.79 -4.71
N LEU A 666 -10.49 -11.93 -4.52
CA LEU A 666 -9.18 -12.09 -5.17
C LEU A 666 -8.24 -12.90 -4.28
N SER A 667 -7.31 -13.60 -4.92
CA SER A 667 -6.27 -14.40 -4.27
C SER A 667 -5.03 -14.53 -5.15
N ARG A 668 -3.89 -14.95 -4.60
CA ARG A 668 -2.69 -15.32 -5.38
C ARG A 668 -2.45 -16.84 -5.27
N THR A 669 -1.95 -17.44 -6.34
CA THR A 669 -1.55 -18.85 -6.36
C THR A 669 -0.05 -18.99 -6.04
N SER A 670 0.31 -20.07 -5.35
CA SER A 670 1.69 -20.30 -4.89
C SER A 670 2.65 -20.81 -5.98
N SER A 671 2.17 -21.10 -7.18
CA SER A 671 2.95 -21.72 -8.26
C SER A 671 3.37 -20.76 -9.39
N GLU A 672 2.65 -19.66 -9.61
CA GLU A 672 2.86 -18.78 -10.78
C GLU A 672 2.80 -17.27 -10.46
N ASP A 673 2.61 -16.87 -9.19
CA ASP A 673 2.37 -15.48 -8.74
C ASP A 673 1.15 -14.78 -9.39
N ARG A 674 0.42 -15.49 -10.25
CA ARG A 674 -0.80 -15.05 -10.92
C ARG A 674 -1.96 -14.90 -9.95
N VAL A 675 -2.75 -13.85 -10.15
CA VAL A 675 -3.97 -13.57 -9.38
C VAL A 675 -5.11 -14.46 -9.88
N CYS A 676 -5.90 -14.98 -8.95
CA CYS A 676 -7.09 -15.77 -9.23
C CYS A 676 -8.34 -15.17 -8.58
N LEU A 677 -9.44 -15.19 -9.32
CA LEU A 677 -10.79 -14.88 -8.86
C LEU A 677 -11.43 -16.15 -8.30
N ARG A 678 -11.81 -16.13 -7.02
CA ARG A 678 -12.46 -17.23 -6.31
C ARG A 678 -13.92 -16.89 -6.01
N TYR A 679 -14.83 -17.80 -6.32
CA TYR A 679 -16.27 -17.62 -6.09
C TYR A 679 -17.01 -18.97 -5.97
N GLU A 680 -18.16 -18.97 -5.31
CA GLU A 680 -19.07 -20.13 -5.25
C GLU A 680 -20.20 -19.96 -6.28
N GLU A 681 -20.74 -21.03 -6.84
CA GLU A 681 -21.82 -20.92 -7.85
C GLU A 681 -23.19 -20.59 -7.24
N ASP A 682 -23.51 -21.13 -6.06
CA ASP A 682 -24.71 -20.76 -5.30
C ASP A 682 -24.49 -19.47 -4.49
N THR A 683 -24.49 -18.32 -5.16
CA THR A 683 -24.64 -17.04 -4.46
C THR A 683 -26.05 -16.94 -3.88
N ARG A 684 -26.15 -17.04 -2.55
CA ARG A 684 -27.40 -16.86 -1.81
C ARG A 684 -27.95 -15.44 -2.02
N GLU A 685 -29.27 -15.32 -2.01
CA GLU A 685 -30.01 -14.04 -1.99
C GLU A 685 -29.48 -13.08 -0.89
N GLU A 686 -29.03 -13.65 0.23
CA GLU A 686 -28.35 -12.96 1.34
C GLU A 686 -27.17 -12.07 0.86
N ALA A 687 -26.39 -12.50 -0.13
CA ALA A 687 -25.26 -11.72 -0.66
C ALA A 687 -25.72 -10.42 -1.37
N GLY A 688 -26.89 -10.44 -2.04
CA GLY A 688 -27.47 -9.24 -2.66
C GLY A 688 -27.81 -8.15 -1.63
N HIS A 689 -28.13 -8.55 -0.39
CA HIS A 689 -28.37 -7.60 0.71
C HIS A 689 -27.07 -6.99 1.28
N GLU A 690 -25.95 -7.69 1.21
CA GLU A 690 -24.65 -7.21 1.69
C GLU A 690 -23.97 -6.25 0.69
N LEU A 691 -24.18 -6.48 -0.61
CA LEU A 691 -23.60 -5.65 -1.68
C LEU A 691 -24.40 -4.37 -1.99
N LEU A 692 -25.70 -4.30 -1.63
CA LEU A 692 -26.50 -3.06 -1.70
C LEU A 692 -26.51 -2.32 -0.36
N GLN A 693 -25.77 -1.22 -0.30
CA GLN A 693 -25.69 -0.36 0.88
C GLN A 693 -26.62 0.86 0.75
N ARG A 694 -27.22 1.27 1.87
CA ARG A 694 -27.87 2.59 1.99
C ARG A 694 -27.12 3.38 3.04
N ILE A 695 -26.68 4.57 2.68
CA ILE A 695 -25.95 5.48 3.57
C ILE A 695 -26.65 6.83 3.62
N GLY A 696 -26.60 7.49 4.77
CA GLY A 696 -27.10 8.85 4.92
C GLY A 696 -26.09 9.89 4.47
N PRO A 697 -26.50 11.17 4.37
CA PRO A 697 -25.62 12.28 4.05
C PRO A 697 -24.57 12.55 5.15
N ASP A 698 -24.82 12.09 6.38
CA ASP A 698 -23.85 12.07 7.47
C ASP A 698 -22.62 11.21 7.18
N ILE A 699 -22.75 10.18 6.33
CA ILE A 699 -21.65 9.30 5.91
C ILE A 699 -21.03 9.77 4.59
N LEU A 700 -21.86 10.16 3.61
CA LEU A 700 -21.40 10.58 2.28
C LEU A 700 -22.30 11.66 1.67
N ASP A 701 -22.31 12.87 2.23
CA ASP A 701 -22.99 14.03 1.64
C ASP A 701 -22.46 14.34 0.23
N ILE A 702 -23.24 14.03 -0.81
CA ILE A 702 -22.97 14.39 -2.21
C ILE A 702 -24.26 14.88 -2.88
N HIS A 703 -24.13 15.85 -3.79
CA HIS A 703 -25.24 16.47 -4.51
C HIS A 703 -24.79 16.85 -5.93
N PRO A 704 -25.67 16.89 -6.95
CA PRO A 704 -25.33 17.33 -8.31
C PRO A 704 -24.69 18.73 -8.38
N ASP A 705 -25.03 19.63 -7.46
CA ASP A 705 -24.48 20.99 -7.34
C ASP A 705 -22.99 21.04 -6.96
N MET A 706 -22.41 19.93 -6.51
CA MET A 706 -21.05 19.86 -5.99
C MET A 706 -20.01 20.00 -7.10
N PRO A 707 -18.98 20.86 -6.95
CA PRO A 707 -17.82 20.87 -7.85
C PRO A 707 -17.20 19.48 -7.95
N TYR A 708 -16.87 19.05 -9.18
CA TYR A 708 -16.42 17.67 -9.44
C TYR A 708 -15.18 17.28 -8.63
N ASP A 709 -14.27 18.22 -8.36
CA ASP A 709 -13.07 18.00 -7.54
C ASP A 709 -13.35 17.85 -6.03
N ILE A 710 -14.51 18.29 -5.55
CA ILE A 710 -15.00 18.05 -4.20
C ILE A 710 -15.78 16.72 -4.17
N LEU A 711 -16.62 16.48 -5.17
CA LEU A 711 -17.37 15.22 -5.34
C LEU A 711 -16.42 14.03 -5.38
N THR A 712 -15.35 14.10 -6.18
CA THR A 712 -14.39 12.99 -6.27
C THR A 712 -13.69 12.76 -4.94
N LYS A 713 -13.16 13.80 -4.28
CA LYS A 713 -12.55 13.69 -2.94
C LYS A 713 -13.44 13.09 -1.86
N LYS A 714 -14.77 13.20 -1.99
CA LYS A 714 -15.72 12.55 -1.07
C LYS A 714 -15.95 11.07 -1.42
N VAL A 715 -15.99 10.72 -2.70
CA VAL A 715 -16.24 9.34 -3.17
C VAL A 715 -14.99 8.47 -3.11
N SER A 716 -13.81 8.99 -3.50
CA SER A 716 -12.54 8.28 -3.48
C SER A 716 -12.13 7.91 -2.05
N GLY A 717 -11.91 6.62 -1.79
CA GLY A 717 -11.62 6.10 -0.45
C GLY A 717 -12.85 5.93 0.46
N SER A 718 -14.06 6.26 -0.01
CA SER A 718 -15.29 6.09 0.77
C SER A 718 -15.73 4.62 0.89
N CYS A 719 -16.70 4.36 1.76
CA CYS A 719 -17.33 3.04 1.86
C CYS A 719 -18.04 2.60 0.57
N ALA A 720 -18.45 3.52 -0.30
CA ALA A 720 -19.17 3.24 -1.54
C ALA A 720 -18.27 2.76 -2.69
N GLU A 721 -16.96 3.02 -2.61
CA GLU A 721 -15.99 2.65 -3.64
C GLU A 721 -15.35 1.28 -3.34
N VAL A 722 -15.16 0.44 -4.36
CA VAL A 722 -14.38 -0.81 -4.24
C VAL A 722 -12.88 -0.45 -4.09
N PRO A 723 -12.18 -1.01 -3.08
CA PRO A 723 -10.76 -0.76 -2.86
C PRO A 723 -9.86 -1.16 -4.05
N SER A 724 -8.56 -0.84 -3.94
CA SER A 724 -7.57 -1.29 -4.93
C SER A 724 -7.45 -2.81 -5.01
N GLY A 725 -6.98 -3.33 -6.15
CA GLY A 725 -6.67 -4.75 -6.33
C GLY A 725 -5.76 -5.32 -5.23
N VAL A 726 -4.73 -4.57 -4.84
CA VAL A 726 -3.83 -4.91 -3.71
C VAL A 726 -4.60 -5.02 -2.39
N GLU A 727 -5.58 -4.15 -2.12
CA GLU A 727 -6.41 -4.22 -0.91
C GLU A 727 -7.38 -5.41 -0.93
N CYS A 728 -8.03 -5.67 -2.08
CA CYS A 728 -8.88 -6.85 -2.28
C CYS A 728 -8.10 -8.18 -2.19
N LEU A 729 -6.83 -8.21 -2.60
CA LEU A 729 -5.92 -9.36 -2.41
C LEU A 729 -5.51 -9.55 -0.94
N ARG A 730 -5.22 -8.45 -0.23
CA ARG A 730 -4.83 -8.47 1.19
C ARG A 730 -5.99 -8.82 2.13
N ASN A 731 -7.23 -8.62 1.69
CA ASN A 731 -8.43 -8.90 2.47
C ASN A 731 -9.56 -9.39 1.55
N SER A 732 -9.73 -10.71 1.49
CA SER A 732 -10.76 -11.38 0.69
C SER A 732 -12.21 -11.08 1.12
N SER A 733 -12.43 -10.38 2.23
CA SER A 733 -13.76 -9.87 2.62
C SER A 733 -14.13 -8.54 1.94
N HIS A 734 -13.21 -7.88 1.21
CA HIS A 734 -13.58 -6.72 0.41
C HIS A 734 -14.39 -7.16 -0.83
N PRO A 735 -15.63 -6.68 -0.98
CA PRO A 735 -16.46 -7.06 -2.12
C PRO A 735 -15.91 -6.47 -3.40
N LEU A 736 -15.98 -7.23 -4.49
CA LEU A 736 -15.51 -6.80 -5.80
C LEU A 736 -16.55 -5.95 -6.55
N LEU A 737 -17.82 -6.00 -6.14
CA LEU A 737 -18.91 -5.12 -6.58
C LEU A 737 -19.53 -4.41 -5.36
N LYS A 738 -19.84 -3.12 -5.47
CA LYS A 738 -20.66 -2.36 -4.52
C LYS A 738 -21.74 -1.59 -5.25
N VAL A 739 -22.95 -1.61 -4.71
CA VAL A 739 -24.07 -0.75 -5.12
C VAL A 739 -24.46 0.07 -3.90
N THR A 740 -24.47 1.39 -4.00
CA THR A 740 -24.71 2.28 -2.86
C THR A 740 -25.74 3.35 -3.21
N ILE A 741 -26.75 3.50 -2.35
CA ILE A 741 -27.73 4.59 -2.41
C ILE A 741 -27.39 5.58 -1.29
N CYS A 742 -27.07 6.81 -1.67
CA CYS A 742 -27.02 7.95 -0.75
C CYS A 742 -28.27 8.82 -0.96
N SER A 743 -29.13 8.94 0.04
CA SER A 743 -30.34 9.78 -0.03
C SER A 743 -30.03 11.21 0.44
N SER A 744 -30.25 12.22 -0.40
CA SER A 744 -30.16 13.64 -0.02
C SER A 744 -31.50 14.19 0.48
N SER A 745 -32.62 13.66 -0.03
CA SER A 745 -33.98 13.98 0.41
C SER A 745 -34.90 12.75 0.28
N SER A 746 -36.22 12.92 0.44
CA SER A 746 -37.21 11.88 0.15
C SER A 746 -37.37 11.56 -1.33
N ASP A 747 -37.04 12.53 -2.20
CA ASP A 747 -37.29 12.54 -3.64
C ASP A 747 -36.01 12.68 -4.49
N GLN A 748 -34.82 12.73 -3.86
CA GLN A 748 -33.53 12.81 -4.54
C GLN A 748 -32.48 11.92 -3.87
N PHE A 749 -31.67 11.27 -4.69
CA PHE A 749 -30.59 10.40 -4.24
C PHE A 749 -29.48 10.25 -5.28
N ALA A 750 -28.31 9.84 -4.83
CA ALA A 750 -27.23 9.34 -5.67
C ALA A 750 -27.17 7.81 -5.62
N LEU A 751 -27.17 7.17 -6.79
CA LEU A 751 -26.80 5.77 -6.98
C LEU A 751 -25.33 5.71 -7.41
N LEU A 752 -24.49 5.12 -6.56
CA LEU A 752 -23.11 4.81 -6.87
C LEU A 752 -22.99 3.32 -7.18
N VAL A 753 -22.30 2.98 -8.27
CA VAL A 753 -21.97 1.58 -8.61
C VAL A 753 -20.46 1.51 -8.82
N SER A 754 -19.80 0.67 -8.04
CA SER A 754 -18.34 0.49 -8.06
C SER A 754 -17.99 -0.99 -8.26
N LEU A 755 -17.10 -1.29 -9.20
CA LEU A 755 -16.70 -2.66 -9.56
C LEU A 755 -15.18 -2.70 -9.70
N SER A 756 -14.52 -3.71 -9.13
CA SER A 756 -13.06 -3.83 -9.16
C SER A 756 -12.53 -3.84 -10.60
N HIS A 757 -11.65 -2.90 -10.94
CA HIS A 757 -11.05 -2.81 -12.26
C HIS A 757 -10.20 -4.05 -12.61
N ILE A 758 -9.79 -4.82 -11.59
CA ILE A 758 -9.03 -6.06 -11.74
C ILE A 758 -9.85 -7.15 -12.44
N ILE A 759 -11.17 -7.17 -12.25
CA ILE A 759 -12.05 -8.19 -12.84
C ILE A 759 -12.87 -7.70 -14.03
N ALA A 760 -12.86 -6.40 -14.32
CA ALA A 760 -13.72 -5.76 -15.30
C ALA A 760 -13.06 -4.55 -15.97
N ASP A 761 -13.21 -4.46 -17.28
CA ASP A 761 -13.03 -3.23 -18.06
C ASP A 761 -14.34 -2.44 -18.18
N GLY A 762 -14.31 -1.27 -18.83
CA GLY A 762 -15.51 -0.44 -19.06
C GLY A 762 -16.64 -1.15 -19.80
N TYR A 763 -16.33 -2.11 -20.68
CA TYR A 763 -17.37 -2.90 -21.35
C TYR A 763 -18.06 -3.85 -20.38
N THR A 764 -17.29 -4.59 -19.58
CA THR A 764 -17.80 -5.47 -18.53
C THR A 764 -18.59 -4.67 -17.49
N TYR A 765 -18.07 -3.51 -17.08
CA TYR A 765 -18.73 -2.59 -16.15
C TYR A 765 -20.13 -2.18 -16.64
N TYR A 766 -20.23 -1.62 -17.85
CA TYR A 766 -21.51 -1.11 -18.34
C TYR A 766 -22.52 -2.22 -18.68
N ARG A 767 -22.06 -3.43 -19.07
CA ARG A 767 -22.93 -4.60 -19.17
C ARG A 767 -23.59 -4.91 -17.82
N ILE A 768 -22.83 -4.97 -16.72
CA ILE A 768 -23.37 -5.20 -15.37
C ILE A 768 -24.24 -4.01 -14.91
N PHE A 769 -23.78 -2.78 -15.11
CA PHE A 769 -24.53 -1.56 -14.75
C PHE A 769 -25.90 -1.49 -15.44
N HIS A 770 -26.00 -1.84 -16.73
CA HIS A 770 -27.27 -1.86 -17.46
C HIS A 770 -28.19 -3.00 -17.01
N MET A 771 -27.65 -4.18 -16.67
CA MET A 771 -28.45 -5.23 -16.04
C MET A 771 -29.04 -4.76 -14.70
N LEU A 772 -28.27 -4.05 -13.87
CA LEU A 772 -28.71 -3.55 -12.56
C LEU A 772 -29.74 -2.41 -12.66
N THR A 773 -29.60 -1.52 -13.64
CA THR A 773 -30.39 -0.28 -13.73
C THR A 773 -31.63 -0.41 -14.60
N ARG A 774 -31.52 -1.05 -15.79
CA ARG A 774 -32.60 -1.09 -16.78
C ARG A 774 -33.47 -2.33 -16.62
N LYS A 775 -34.75 -2.13 -16.31
CA LYS A 775 -35.75 -3.21 -16.21
C LYS A 775 -35.89 -4.08 -17.46
N LEU A 776 -35.82 -3.47 -18.65
CA LEU A 776 -35.99 -4.15 -19.94
C LEU A 776 -34.72 -4.85 -20.47
N THR A 777 -33.52 -4.51 -19.96
CA THR A 777 -32.30 -5.25 -20.31
C THR A 777 -32.41 -6.67 -19.74
N PRO A 778 -32.13 -7.75 -20.49
CA PRO A 778 -32.10 -9.09 -19.92
C PRO A 778 -30.92 -9.22 -18.92
N VAL A 779 -31.11 -9.98 -17.85
CA VAL A 779 -29.97 -10.40 -17.01
C VAL A 779 -29.25 -11.52 -17.75
N LEU A 780 -28.00 -11.27 -18.14
CA LEU A 780 -27.18 -12.22 -18.91
C LEU A 780 -26.08 -12.80 -18.01
N SER A 781 -25.75 -14.07 -18.20
CA SER A 781 -24.56 -14.66 -17.61
C SER A 781 -23.34 -14.30 -18.45
N LEU A 782 -22.37 -13.60 -17.85
CA LEU A 782 -21.08 -13.31 -18.46
C LEU A 782 -20.04 -14.32 -17.96
N ARG A 783 -19.16 -14.75 -18.87
CA ARG A 783 -18.15 -15.78 -18.62
C ARG A 783 -16.93 -15.16 -17.92
N PRO A 784 -16.64 -15.47 -16.64
CA PRO A 784 -15.47 -14.93 -15.96
C PRO A 784 -14.16 -15.61 -16.39
N GLN A 785 -14.23 -16.80 -17.01
CA GLN A 785 -13.05 -17.58 -17.37
C GLN A 785 -12.17 -16.84 -18.39
N ARG A 786 -10.92 -16.56 -18.02
CA ARG A 786 -10.02 -15.77 -18.87
C ARG A 786 -9.52 -16.54 -20.09
N LYS A 787 -9.50 -15.83 -21.22
CA LYS A 787 -8.84 -16.26 -22.45
C LYS A 787 -7.35 -15.94 -22.34
N LEU A 788 -6.57 -16.79 -21.66
CA LEU A 788 -5.14 -16.51 -21.37
C LEU A 788 -4.28 -16.28 -22.63
N ALA A 789 -4.68 -16.81 -23.79
CA ALA A 789 -4.03 -16.52 -25.08
C ALA A 789 -4.14 -15.03 -25.52
N PHE A 790 -5.10 -14.28 -24.97
CA PHE A 790 -5.36 -12.87 -25.34
C PHE A 790 -4.13 -11.98 -25.21
N HIS A 791 -3.23 -12.23 -24.24
CA HIS A 791 -2.00 -11.46 -24.11
C HIS A 791 -1.17 -11.50 -25.42
N GLN A 792 -0.98 -12.69 -26.00
CA GLN A 792 -0.23 -12.86 -27.24
C GLN A 792 -1.03 -12.35 -28.46
N GLU A 793 -2.34 -12.59 -28.50
CA GLU A 793 -3.19 -12.06 -29.59
C GLU A 793 -3.17 -10.53 -29.62
N ARG A 794 -3.24 -9.87 -28.45
CA ARG A 794 -3.14 -8.41 -28.31
C ARG A 794 -1.75 -7.89 -28.67
N LEU A 795 -0.67 -8.60 -28.30
CA LEU A 795 0.69 -8.25 -28.74
C LEU A 795 0.84 -8.30 -30.26
N CYS A 796 0.30 -9.33 -30.91
CA CYS A 796 0.29 -9.45 -32.37
C CYS A 796 -0.57 -8.36 -33.03
N ALA A 797 -1.71 -8.03 -32.42
CA ALA A 797 -2.65 -7.04 -32.95
C ALA A 797 -2.17 -5.59 -32.79
N LEU A 798 -1.54 -5.23 -31.66
CA LEU A 798 -1.05 -3.86 -31.40
C LEU A 798 0.37 -3.62 -31.91
N GLY A 799 1.20 -4.67 -31.97
CA GLY A 799 2.65 -4.56 -32.01
C GLY A 799 3.24 -4.59 -30.58
N ARG A 800 4.33 -5.35 -30.42
CA ARG A 800 5.03 -5.47 -29.14
C ARG A 800 5.63 -4.13 -28.66
N PRO A 801 6.35 -3.34 -29.48
CA PRO A 801 6.87 -2.04 -29.04
C PRO A 801 5.76 -1.10 -28.55
N GLU A 802 4.64 -1.04 -29.27
CA GLU A 802 3.47 -0.23 -28.95
C GLU A 802 2.80 -0.67 -27.63
N TYR A 803 2.78 -1.97 -27.34
CA TYR A 803 2.31 -2.50 -26.06
C TYR A 803 3.29 -2.23 -24.91
N GLU A 804 4.59 -2.48 -25.11
CA GLU A 804 5.62 -2.30 -24.08
C GLU A 804 5.86 -0.82 -23.74
N PHE A 805 5.44 0.12 -24.61
CA PHE A 805 5.65 1.56 -24.48
C PHE A 805 5.15 2.20 -23.18
N ILE A 806 3.95 1.82 -22.72
CA ILE A 806 3.36 2.32 -21.45
C ILE A 806 4.19 1.88 -20.23
N PHE A 807 4.91 0.77 -20.34
CA PHE A 807 5.81 0.26 -19.29
C PHE A 807 7.25 0.78 -19.45
N SER A 808 7.54 1.61 -20.46
CA SER A 808 8.88 2.14 -20.69
C SER A 808 9.30 3.14 -19.59
N PRO A 809 10.59 3.18 -19.21
CA PRO A 809 11.08 4.14 -18.22
C PRO A 809 10.78 5.60 -18.57
N ALA A 810 10.76 5.94 -19.87
CA ALA A 810 10.46 7.28 -20.34
C ALA A 810 8.99 7.68 -20.08
N TYR A 811 8.04 6.79 -20.40
CA TYR A 811 6.61 7.01 -20.15
C TYR A 811 6.30 7.11 -18.65
N VAL A 812 6.87 6.20 -17.86
CA VAL A 812 6.73 6.18 -16.40
C VAL A 812 7.31 7.46 -15.79
N LEU A 813 8.51 7.87 -16.20
CA LEU A 813 9.14 9.09 -15.68
C LEU A 813 8.40 10.35 -16.12
N ASN A 814 7.94 10.48 -17.37
CA ASN A 814 7.07 11.59 -17.79
C ASN A 814 5.80 11.68 -16.94
N SER A 815 5.13 10.54 -16.72
CA SER A 815 3.93 10.45 -15.87
C SER A 815 4.20 10.89 -14.42
N LEU A 816 5.34 10.48 -13.85
CA LEU A 816 5.76 10.89 -12.50
C LEU A 816 6.16 12.37 -12.44
N THR A 817 6.91 12.90 -13.42
CA THR A 817 7.26 14.33 -13.46
C THR A 817 6.02 15.19 -13.62
N SER A 818 5.06 14.77 -14.44
CA SER A 818 3.75 15.41 -14.56
C SER A 818 2.99 15.39 -13.22
N LYS A 819 3.10 14.32 -12.42
CA LYS A 819 2.46 14.23 -11.09
C LYS A 819 3.09 15.16 -10.04
N PHE A 820 4.42 15.33 -10.04
CA PHE A 820 5.13 16.07 -8.98
C PHE A 820 5.53 17.50 -9.34
N LEU A 821 5.74 17.82 -10.63
CA LEU A 821 6.23 19.12 -11.08
C LEU A 821 5.16 20.00 -11.73
N TRP A 822 4.07 19.40 -12.23
CA TRP A 822 2.96 20.12 -12.85
C TRP A 822 1.74 20.17 -11.93
N GLY A 823 0.84 21.14 -12.17
CA GLY A 823 -0.31 21.39 -11.30
C GLY A 823 -1.30 20.23 -11.25
N ARG A 824 -2.15 20.20 -10.21
CA ARG A 824 -3.28 19.25 -10.10
C ARG A 824 -4.22 19.44 -11.31
N PRO A 825 -4.62 18.36 -12.00
CA PRO A 825 -5.47 18.49 -13.19
C PRO A 825 -6.85 19.05 -12.83
N LYS A 826 -7.36 19.91 -13.72
CA LYS A 826 -8.72 20.44 -13.67
C LYS A 826 -9.64 19.53 -14.45
N CYS A 827 -10.84 19.30 -13.92
CA CYS A 827 -11.91 18.59 -14.62
C CYS A 827 -12.99 19.56 -15.13
N ARG A 828 -13.38 19.39 -16.39
CA ARG A 828 -14.54 20.03 -17.02
C ARG A 828 -15.19 19.04 -18.00
N ALA A 829 -16.51 18.99 -18.03
CA ALA A 829 -17.24 18.20 -19.02
C ALA A 829 -18.01 19.11 -19.97
N TYR A 830 -18.02 18.76 -21.26
CA TYR A 830 -18.72 19.48 -22.33
C TYR A 830 -19.57 18.51 -23.14
N VAL A 831 -20.80 18.92 -23.45
CA VAL A 831 -21.69 18.21 -24.37
C VAL A 831 -21.03 18.19 -25.75
N ILE A 832 -21.08 17.06 -26.45
CA ILE A 832 -20.54 16.97 -27.81
C ILE A 832 -21.50 17.69 -28.75
N ASN A 833 -20.98 18.66 -29.53
CA ASN A 833 -21.79 19.36 -30.52
C ASN A 833 -22.06 18.43 -31.71
N MET A 834 -23.25 17.82 -31.70
CA MET A 834 -23.64 16.85 -32.72
C MET A 834 -23.79 17.48 -34.12
N GLU A 835 -24.07 18.78 -34.24
CA GLU A 835 -24.11 19.44 -35.56
C GLU A 835 -22.70 19.52 -36.18
N LYS A 836 -21.68 19.91 -35.39
CA LYS A 836 -20.27 19.88 -35.81
C LYS A 836 -19.82 18.46 -36.16
N VAL A 837 -20.20 17.46 -35.36
CA VAL A 837 -19.92 16.04 -35.66
C VAL A 837 -20.56 15.62 -36.99
N GLN A 838 -21.83 15.93 -37.23
CA GLN A 838 -22.50 15.59 -38.49
C GLN A 838 -21.94 16.37 -39.68
N ALA A 839 -21.51 17.62 -39.50
CA ALA A 839 -20.80 18.38 -40.52
C ALA A 839 -19.46 17.71 -40.90
N ALA A 840 -18.66 17.28 -39.91
CA ALA A 840 -17.41 16.55 -40.14
C ALA A 840 -17.61 15.20 -40.83
N LYS A 841 -18.74 14.51 -40.61
CA LYS A 841 -19.12 13.31 -41.38
C LYS A 841 -19.47 13.64 -42.84
N ARG A 842 -20.16 14.76 -43.08
CA ARG A 842 -20.53 15.22 -44.44
C ARG A 842 -19.33 15.67 -45.26
N THR A 843 -18.24 16.13 -44.66
CA THR A 843 -17.02 16.53 -45.39
C THR A 843 -16.23 15.36 -45.96
N LEU A 844 -16.42 14.13 -45.46
CA LEU A 844 -15.73 12.91 -45.94
C LEU A 844 -16.74 11.74 -46.09
N PRO A 845 -17.76 11.86 -46.96
CA PRO A 845 -18.88 10.92 -47.01
C PRO A 845 -18.50 9.51 -47.48
N ALA A 846 -17.33 9.35 -48.11
CA ALA A 846 -16.78 8.07 -48.54
C ALA A 846 -16.14 7.25 -47.40
N VAL A 847 -15.96 7.84 -46.20
CA VAL A 847 -15.35 7.17 -45.04
C VAL A 847 -16.38 7.12 -43.90
N PRO A 848 -16.74 5.95 -43.36
CA PRO A 848 -17.81 5.82 -42.35
C PRO A 848 -17.34 6.25 -40.94
N LEU A 849 -17.16 7.56 -40.77
CA LEU A 849 -16.68 8.16 -39.52
C LEU A 849 -17.67 7.98 -38.36
N SER A 850 -17.17 7.44 -37.25
CA SER A 850 -17.89 7.40 -35.97
C SER A 850 -17.75 8.73 -35.22
N THR A 851 -18.64 8.96 -34.24
CA THR A 851 -18.49 10.10 -33.33
C THR A 851 -17.21 10.00 -32.51
N ASN A 852 -16.77 8.78 -32.16
CA ASN A 852 -15.54 8.55 -31.40
C ASN A 852 -14.31 9.01 -32.19
N ASP A 853 -14.23 8.72 -33.49
CA ASP A 853 -13.05 9.09 -34.31
C ASP A 853 -12.87 10.61 -34.38
N ILE A 854 -14.00 11.32 -34.55
CA ILE A 854 -14.06 12.78 -34.63
C ILE A 854 -13.70 13.42 -33.29
N VAL A 855 -14.24 12.91 -32.18
CA VAL A 855 -13.93 13.41 -30.84
C VAL A 855 -12.49 13.09 -30.45
N THR A 856 -11.98 11.89 -30.74
CA THR A 856 -10.57 11.50 -30.50
C THR A 856 -9.62 12.43 -31.25
N SER A 857 -9.80 12.63 -32.56
CA SER A 857 -8.97 13.54 -33.36
C SER A 857 -9.07 15.00 -32.89
N SER A 858 -10.26 15.51 -32.59
CA SER A 858 -10.44 16.89 -32.11
C SER A 858 -9.79 17.09 -30.74
N VAL A 859 -10.10 16.24 -29.75
CA VAL A 859 -9.64 16.40 -28.36
C VAL A 859 -8.13 16.15 -28.22
N ALA A 860 -7.56 15.17 -28.92
CA ALA A 860 -6.11 14.94 -28.89
C ALA A 860 -5.33 16.14 -29.44
N ARG A 861 -5.84 16.80 -30.51
CA ARG A 861 -5.27 18.04 -31.04
C ARG A 861 -5.44 19.22 -30.09
N LEU A 862 -6.58 19.33 -29.40
CA LEU A 862 -6.83 20.36 -28.38
C LEU A 862 -5.83 20.27 -27.19
N PHE A 863 -5.45 19.06 -26.76
CA PHE A 863 -4.39 18.90 -25.74
C PHE A 863 -2.98 19.23 -26.28
N GLY A 864 -2.78 19.20 -27.60
CA GLY A 864 -1.46 19.26 -28.22
C GLY A 864 -0.64 18.00 -27.97
N ALA A 865 -1.29 16.82 -28.00
CA ALA A 865 -0.66 15.55 -27.66
C ALA A 865 0.42 15.14 -28.67
N ARG A 866 1.63 14.85 -28.19
CA ARG A 866 2.70 14.23 -29.01
C ARG A 866 2.52 12.71 -29.12
N ALA A 867 1.96 12.10 -28.08
CA ALA A 867 1.47 10.73 -28.11
C ALA A 867 0.07 10.67 -27.46
N CYS A 868 -0.91 10.24 -28.24
CA CYS A 868 -2.26 9.99 -27.76
C CYS A 868 -2.52 8.48 -27.76
N SER A 869 -2.97 7.92 -26.63
CA SER A 869 -3.52 6.57 -26.61
C SER A 869 -5.05 6.59 -26.65
N MET A 870 -5.65 5.59 -27.28
CA MET A 870 -7.09 5.35 -27.27
C MET A 870 -7.40 3.93 -26.81
N ALA A 871 -8.28 3.80 -25.81
CA ALA A 871 -8.74 2.50 -25.33
C ALA A 871 -9.68 1.84 -26.34
N VAL A 872 -9.38 0.58 -26.69
CA VAL A 872 -10.12 -0.22 -27.67
C VAL A 872 -10.52 -1.56 -27.06
N ASN A 873 -11.82 -1.88 -27.15
CA ASN A 873 -12.36 -3.21 -26.83
C ASN A 873 -12.11 -4.18 -28.00
N PHE A 874 -11.52 -5.34 -27.70
CA PHE A 874 -11.20 -6.37 -28.70
C PHE A 874 -12.28 -7.45 -28.87
N ARG A 875 -13.31 -7.48 -28.02
CA ARG A 875 -14.47 -8.36 -28.20
C ARG A 875 -15.13 -8.09 -29.56
N GLY A 876 -15.42 -9.15 -30.31
CA GLY A 876 -15.94 -9.04 -31.68
C GLY A 876 -14.92 -8.50 -32.71
N ARG A 877 -13.64 -8.33 -32.34
CA ARG A 877 -12.55 -7.93 -33.24
C ARG A 877 -11.40 -8.93 -33.32
N LEU A 878 -11.18 -9.70 -32.25
CA LEU A 878 -10.31 -10.88 -32.26
C LEU A 878 -11.19 -12.14 -32.19
N ALA A 879 -10.86 -13.15 -32.98
CA ALA A 879 -11.71 -14.32 -33.20
C ALA A 879 -12.05 -15.11 -31.91
N ASN A 880 -11.18 -15.06 -30.89
CA ASN A 880 -11.33 -15.82 -29.66
C ASN A 880 -12.11 -15.08 -28.53
N LEU A 881 -12.60 -13.86 -28.80
CA LEU A 881 -13.31 -13.01 -27.84
C LEU A 881 -14.76 -12.74 -28.26
N SER A 882 -15.73 -13.15 -27.45
CA SER A 882 -17.15 -12.77 -27.64
C SER A 882 -17.62 -11.71 -26.64
N GLU A 883 -18.79 -11.14 -26.91
CA GLU A 883 -19.46 -10.17 -26.04
C GLU A 883 -19.80 -10.67 -24.64
N GLU A 884 -19.75 -11.98 -24.41
CA GLU A 884 -20.05 -12.64 -23.15
C GLU A 884 -18.83 -12.72 -22.22
N ASP A 885 -17.61 -12.53 -22.73
CA ASP A 885 -16.39 -12.70 -21.95
C ASP A 885 -16.19 -11.51 -20.99
N ALA A 886 -16.28 -11.76 -19.68
CA ALA A 886 -16.00 -10.77 -18.63
C ALA A 886 -14.49 -10.69 -18.36
N GLY A 887 -14.00 -9.47 -18.12
CA GLY A 887 -12.58 -9.21 -17.84
C GLY A 887 -12.01 -8.04 -18.62
N ASN A 888 -10.70 -7.83 -18.50
CA ASN A 888 -9.99 -6.74 -19.18
C ASN A 888 -9.54 -7.13 -20.60
N TYR A 889 -10.47 -7.09 -21.56
CA TYR A 889 -10.18 -7.37 -22.98
C TYR A 889 -10.06 -6.08 -23.81
N GLN A 890 -9.38 -5.08 -23.22
CA GLN A 890 -9.03 -3.83 -23.88
C GLN A 890 -7.53 -3.76 -24.18
N GLY A 891 -7.15 -2.83 -25.06
CA GLY A 891 -5.77 -2.36 -25.22
C GLY A 891 -5.73 -0.93 -25.72
N LEU A 892 -4.51 -0.39 -25.79
CA LEU A 892 -4.26 1.01 -26.13
C LEU A 892 -3.70 1.11 -27.54
N LEU A 893 -4.43 1.77 -28.45
CA LEU A 893 -3.89 2.20 -29.75
C LEU A 893 -3.16 3.52 -29.60
N TRP A 894 -1.95 3.62 -30.14
CA TRP A 894 -1.15 4.84 -30.11
C TRP A 894 -1.26 5.62 -31.42
N PHE A 895 -1.36 6.94 -31.29
CA PHE A 895 -1.44 7.90 -32.38
C PHE A 895 -0.42 9.03 -32.14
N GLY A 896 0.33 9.39 -33.18
CA GLY A 896 1.15 10.59 -33.24
C GLY A 896 0.34 11.81 -33.74
N PRO A 897 0.97 13.00 -33.85
CA PRO A 897 0.32 14.23 -34.31
C PRO A 897 -0.32 14.09 -35.71
N ASP A 898 0.36 13.38 -36.62
CA ASP A 898 -0.13 13.13 -37.97
C ASP A 898 -1.35 12.21 -37.97
N ASP A 899 -1.38 11.17 -37.13
CA ASP A 899 -2.52 10.24 -37.05
C ASP A 899 -3.79 10.92 -36.50
N ILE A 900 -3.64 11.85 -35.56
CA ILE A 900 -4.76 12.61 -35.00
C ILE A 900 -5.14 13.84 -35.85
N SER A 901 -4.37 14.17 -36.89
CA SER A 901 -4.61 15.33 -37.78
C SER A 901 -6.00 15.32 -38.42
N ALA A 902 -6.51 14.12 -38.75
CA ALA A 902 -7.82 13.93 -39.37
C ALA A 902 -8.57 12.72 -38.78
N PRO A 903 -9.90 12.80 -38.54
CA PRO A 903 -10.70 11.67 -38.05
C PRO A 903 -10.65 10.43 -38.95
N SER A 904 -10.41 10.59 -40.25
CA SER A 904 -10.27 9.50 -41.22
C SER A 904 -9.04 8.63 -40.98
N LEU A 905 -7.96 9.16 -40.42
CA LEU A 905 -6.75 8.40 -40.11
C LEU A 905 -6.96 7.54 -38.85
N VAL A 906 -7.64 8.07 -37.83
CA VAL A 906 -8.10 7.31 -36.65
C VAL A 906 -9.04 6.18 -37.08
N ARG A 907 -9.96 6.44 -38.03
CA ARG A 907 -10.86 5.46 -38.62
C ARG A 907 -10.11 4.37 -39.41
N ALA A 908 -9.16 4.76 -40.26
CA ALA A 908 -8.36 3.83 -41.06
C ALA A 908 -7.56 2.85 -40.17
N ALA A 909 -6.93 3.34 -39.10
CA ALA A 909 -6.19 2.50 -38.14
C ALA A 909 -7.09 1.45 -37.46
N LEU A 910 -8.34 1.82 -37.14
CA LEU A 910 -9.33 0.92 -36.56
C LEU A 910 -9.86 -0.12 -37.57
N GLU A 911 -10.12 0.30 -38.81
CA GLU A 911 -10.62 -0.58 -39.86
C GLU A 911 -9.57 -1.57 -40.34
N GLN A 912 -8.33 -1.11 -40.55
CA GLN A 912 -7.21 -1.96 -40.90
C GLN A 912 -7.03 -3.08 -39.86
N GLY A 913 -7.00 -2.74 -38.58
CA GLY A 913 -6.88 -3.75 -37.52
C GLY A 913 -8.09 -4.68 -37.38
N SER A 914 -9.29 -4.21 -37.70
CA SER A 914 -10.50 -5.04 -37.67
C SER A 914 -10.60 -5.99 -38.87
N GLN A 915 -9.99 -5.66 -40.02
CA GLN A 915 -9.98 -6.48 -41.23
C GLN A 915 -8.76 -7.40 -41.33
N GLN A 916 -7.58 -6.92 -40.91
CA GLN A 916 -6.29 -7.60 -41.07
C GLN A 916 -5.77 -8.22 -39.76
N GLY A 917 -6.46 -7.98 -38.64
CA GLY A 917 -6.04 -8.42 -37.30
C GLY A 917 -4.86 -7.64 -36.71
N VAL A 918 -4.33 -6.64 -37.42
CA VAL A 918 -3.15 -5.84 -37.00
C VAL A 918 -3.47 -4.34 -37.13
N TYR A 919 -3.49 -3.66 -36.00
CA TYR A 919 -3.76 -2.24 -35.89
C TYR A 919 -2.46 -1.46 -36.09
N ARG A 920 -2.43 -0.57 -37.09
CA ARG A 920 -1.26 0.26 -37.41
C ARG A 920 -1.64 1.73 -37.46
N ARG A 921 -0.65 2.59 -37.23
CA ARG A 921 -0.71 4.02 -37.49
C ARG A 921 -0.79 4.29 -39.00
N CYS A 922 -1.46 5.37 -39.37
CA CYS A 922 -1.77 5.70 -40.78
C CYS A 922 -1.28 7.10 -41.20
N GLY A 923 -0.69 7.88 -40.29
CA GLY A 923 -0.04 9.16 -40.58
C GLY A 923 1.29 9.05 -41.34
N SER A 924 1.88 10.20 -41.63
CA SER A 924 3.15 10.34 -42.38
C SER A 924 4.42 10.18 -41.54
N ASP A 925 4.35 10.38 -40.21
CA ASP A 925 5.38 9.99 -39.22
C ASP A 925 5.78 8.51 -39.46
N PRO A 926 7.08 8.14 -39.55
CA PRO A 926 7.49 6.80 -39.99
C PRO A 926 6.79 5.68 -39.22
N VAL A 927 6.04 4.84 -39.95
CA VAL A 927 5.19 3.80 -39.41
C VAL A 927 5.95 2.92 -38.41
N GLY A 928 5.65 3.11 -37.12
CA GLY A 928 6.25 2.35 -36.01
C GLY A 928 7.21 3.12 -35.10
N GLN A 929 7.65 4.34 -35.43
CA GLN A 929 8.53 5.10 -34.52
C GLN A 929 7.71 5.72 -33.38
N LEU A 930 7.90 5.20 -32.17
CA LEU A 930 7.38 5.78 -30.93
C LEU A 930 8.36 6.87 -30.44
N PRO A 931 7.90 7.89 -29.69
CA PRO A 931 8.78 8.91 -29.13
C PRO A 931 10.01 8.34 -28.41
N GLY A 932 11.18 8.91 -28.70
CA GLY A 932 12.44 8.54 -28.04
C GLY A 932 12.46 8.93 -26.56
N PHE A 933 13.46 8.46 -25.79
CA PHE A 933 13.52 8.69 -24.34
C PHE A 933 13.38 10.18 -23.95
N TRP A 934 14.23 11.05 -24.49
CA TRP A 934 14.20 12.50 -24.21
C TRP A 934 12.95 13.19 -24.75
N GLU A 935 12.50 12.79 -25.94
CA GLU A 935 11.29 13.31 -26.57
C GLU A 935 10.04 13.02 -25.72
N MET A 936 9.91 11.77 -25.25
CA MET A 936 8.85 11.34 -24.33
C MET A 936 8.89 12.12 -23.02
N LEU A 937 10.07 12.33 -22.41
CA LEU A 937 10.16 13.08 -21.15
C LEU A 937 9.59 14.51 -21.25
N CYS A 938 9.75 15.18 -22.40
CA CYS A 938 9.21 16.51 -22.65
C CYS A 938 7.84 16.52 -23.36
N SER A 939 7.27 15.35 -23.68
CA SER A 939 6.02 15.23 -24.43
C SER A 939 4.78 15.49 -23.59
N ARG A 940 3.73 16.00 -24.24
CA ARG A 940 2.36 15.91 -23.73
C ARG A 940 1.73 14.57 -24.12
N LEU A 941 1.21 13.89 -23.11
CA LEU A 941 0.50 12.63 -23.20
C LEU A 941 -1.00 12.85 -23.10
N ALA A 942 -1.76 12.24 -24.01
CA ALA A 942 -3.22 12.17 -23.93
C ALA A 942 -3.70 10.71 -23.84
N VAL A 943 -4.74 10.47 -23.05
CA VAL A 943 -5.45 9.19 -22.97
C VAL A 943 -6.93 9.42 -23.28
N ILE A 944 -7.47 8.75 -24.29
CA ILE A 944 -8.88 8.87 -24.69
C ILE A 944 -9.59 7.55 -24.50
N THR A 945 -10.69 7.56 -23.75
CA THR A 945 -11.50 6.37 -23.47
C THR A 945 -12.99 6.66 -23.69
N SER A 946 -13.71 5.69 -24.22
CA SER A 946 -15.15 5.79 -24.48
C SER A 946 -15.92 4.84 -23.57
N TRP A 947 -16.80 5.43 -22.76
CA TRP A 947 -17.73 4.80 -21.84
C TRP A 947 -19.17 4.89 -22.38
N VAL A 948 -19.30 4.98 -23.70
CA VAL A 948 -20.58 5.06 -24.42
C VAL A 948 -20.93 3.69 -25.01
N PHE A 949 -21.90 3.02 -24.38
CA PHE A 949 -22.45 1.72 -24.81
C PHE A 949 -23.88 1.89 -25.32
N GLU A 950 -24.45 0.95 -26.08
CA GLU A 950 -25.67 1.23 -26.88
C GLU A 950 -26.88 1.68 -26.04
N ASP A 951 -27.06 1.05 -24.88
CA ASP A 951 -28.17 1.28 -23.96
C ASP A 951 -28.07 2.58 -23.14
N GLU A 952 -29.22 3.20 -22.89
CA GLU A 952 -29.34 4.34 -21.97
C GLU A 952 -29.72 3.90 -20.56
N PRO A 953 -28.96 4.29 -19.51
CA PRO A 953 -29.31 4.01 -18.13
C PRO A 953 -30.64 4.67 -17.72
N MET A 954 -31.54 3.83 -17.22
CA MET A 954 -32.83 4.17 -16.59
C MET A 954 -32.86 3.49 -15.22
N LEU A 955 -33.76 3.90 -14.32
CA LEU A 955 -34.01 3.20 -13.06
C LEU A 955 -35.53 3.15 -12.80
N GLU A 956 -36.04 2.02 -12.32
CA GLU A 956 -37.49 1.81 -12.20
C GLU A 956 -38.16 2.89 -11.34
N GLY A 957 -39.18 3.57 -11.90
CA GLY A 957 -39.94 4.62 -11.21
C GLY A 957 -39.16 5.91 -10.91
N CYS A 958 -37.94 6.07 -11.41
CA CYS A 958 -37.09 7.24 -11.16
C CYS A 958 -36.57 7.87 -12.45
N THR A 959 -36.27 9.17 -12.41
CA THR A 959 -35.59 9.87 -13.50
C THR A 959 -34.12 10.04 -13.14
N MET A 960 -33.22 9.45 -13.94
CA MET A 960 -31.78 9.63 -13.75
C MET A 960 -31.33 10.93 -14.47
N GLY A 961 -31.13 12.00 -13.71
CA GLY A 961 -30.92 13.36 -14.23
C GLY A 961 -29.47 13.72 -14.56
N LEU A 962 -28.49 13.02 -13.98
CA LEU A 962 -27.07 13.20 -14.26
C LEU A 962 -26.26 11.95 -13.90
N HIS A 963 -25.56 11.36 -14.86
CA HIS A 963 -24.64 10.23 -14.66
C HIS A 963 -23.20 10.66 -14.92
N LEU A 964 -22.28 10.36 -13.98
CA LEU A 964 -20.89 10.79 -14.03
C LEU A 964 -19.93 9.60 -13.84
N PRO A 965 -18.95 9.41 -14.74
CA PRO A 965 -17.74 8.67 -14.42
C PRO A 965 -17.01 9.29 -13.22
N HIS A 966 -16.51 8.47 -12.32
CA HIS A 966 -15.71 8.90 -11.17
C HIS A 966 -14.22 8.59 -11.38
N PHE A 967 -13.38 9.61 -11.22
CA PHE A 967 -11.91 9.51 -11.25
C PHE A 967 -11.33 10.38 -10.13
N ASP A 968 -10.38 9.86 -9.34
CA ASP A 968 -9.61 10.70 -8.43
C ASP A 968 -8.65 11.59 -9.24
N LEU A 969 -8.78 12.90 -9.07
CA LEU A 969 -7.91 13.89 -9.74
C LEU A 969 -6.45 13.82 -9.24
N ASP A 970 -6.18 13.20 -8.09
CA ASP A 970 -4.83 12.92 -7.60
C ASP A 970 -4.20 11.66 -8.25
N GLU A 971 -4.97 10.85 -8.98
CA GLU A 971 -4.50 9.68 -9.74
C GLU A 971 -4.28 9.97 -11.24
N VAL A 972 -4.85 11.06 -11.78
CA VAL A 972 -4.70 11.45 -13.20
C VAL A 972 -3.32 12.07 -13.48
N ASN A 973 -2.47 11.31 -14.18
CA ASN A 973 -1.08 11.68 -14.44
C ASN A 973 -0.82 12.30 -15.84
N SER A 974 -1.73 12.16 -16.80
CA SER A 974 -1.65 12.72 -18.16
C SER A 974 -2.86 13.62 -18.45
N ASP A 975 -2.90 14.28 -19.61
CA ASP A 975 -4.17 14.79 -20.11
C ASP A 975 -5.07 13.58 -20.46
N MET A 976 -6.37 13.67 -20.19
CA MET A 976 -7.30 12.56 -20.36
C MET A 976 -8.68 13.03 -20.79
N ALA A 977 -9.34 12.25 -21.64
CA ALA A 977 -10.70 12.48 -22.11
C ALA A 977 -11.54 11.21 -21.96
N VAL A 978 -12.67 11.34 -21.25
CA VAL A 978 -13.66 10.26 -21.08
C VAL A 978 -14.93 10.65 -21.81
N ILE A 979 -15.26 9.94 -22.88
CA ILE A 979 -16.51 10.14 -23.63
C ILE A 979 -17.60 9.32 -22.93
N PHE A 980 -18.73 9.93 -22.58
CA PHE A 980 -19.79 9.30 -21.78
C PHE A 980 -21.17 9.87 -22.12
N ARG A 981 -22.24 9.28 -21.58
CA ARG A 981 -23.59 9.89 -21.60
C ARG A 981 -23.94 10.48 -20.23
N PRO A 982 -23.98 11.81 -20.05
CA PRO A 982 -24.40 12.42 -18.80
C PRO A 982 -25.91 12.31 -18.56
N ARG A 983 -26.71 12.22 -19.64
CA ARG A 983 -28.19 12.22 -19.62
C ARG A 983 -28.72 11.38 -20.79
N PRO A 984 -29.98 10.90 -20.74
CA PRO A 984 -30.69 10.37 -21.90
C PRO A 984 -30.57 11.28 -23.12
N GLY A 985 -30.35 10.70 -24.30
CA GLY A 985 -30.14 11.41 -25.57
C GLY A 985 -28.85 12.24 -25.69
N GLN A 986 -28.05 12.38 -24.63
CA GLN A 986 -26.91 13.31 -24.59
C GLN A 986 -25.57 12.56 -24.55
N GLN A 987 -24.64 12.93 -25.42
CA GLN A 987 -23.22 12.52 -25.35
C GLN A 987 -22.37 13.72 -24.92
N ALA A 988 -21.36 13.46 -24.09
CA ALA A 988 -20.41 14.46 -23.61
C ALA A 988 -18.99 13.87 -23.51
N VAL A 989 -18.02 14.76 -23.36
CA VAL A 989 -16.64 14.39 -23.02
C VAL A 989 -16.22 15.11 -21.75
N MET A 990 -15.68 14.36 -20.80
CA MET A 990 -15.07 14.85 -19.57
C MET A 990 -13.57 14.96 -19.79
N LEU A 991 -13.05 16.18 -19.71
CA LEU A 991 -11.65 16.53 -19.93
C LEU A 991 -10.96 16.72 -18.59
N PHE A 992 -9.83 16.06 -18.42
CA PHE A 992 -8.90 16.21 -17.32
C PHE A 992 -7.60 16.76 -17.90
N THR A 993 -7.21 17.97 -17.49
CA THR A 993 -5.98 18.58 -18.01
C THR A 993 -5.30 19.50 -17.01
N LYS A 994 -3.96 19.58 -17.10
CA LYS A 994 -3.12 20.40 -16.23
C LYS A 994 -2.85 21.79 -16.80
N ASP A 995 -2.93 21.92 -18.13
CA ASP A 995 -2.58 23.11 -18.90
C ASP A 995 -3.72 23.56 -19.83
N LEU A 996 -3.63 24.80 -20.31
CA LEU A 996 -4.68 25.56 -21.00
C LEU A 996 -5.91 25.89 -20.14
N ASN A 997 -6.50 27.04 -20.48
CA ASN A 997 -7.83 27.40 -20.03
C ASN A 997 -8.82 26.51 -20.80
N VAL A 998 -9.49 25.57 -20.12
CA VAL A 998 -10.35 24.57 -20.79
C VAL A 998 -11.50 25.22 -21.56
N ASP A 999 -11.96 26.40 -21.15
CA ASP A 999 -12.97 27.16 -21.88
C ASP A 999 -12.42 27.76 -23.21
N VAL A 1000 -11.09 27.92 -23.36
CA VAL A 1000 -10.44 28.24 -24.65
C VAL A 1000 -10.41 27.00 -25.57
N LEU A 1001 -10.23 25.80 -25.02
CA LEU A 1001 -10.32 24.56 -25.79
C LEU A 1001 -11.74 24.33 -26.34
N ALA A 1002 -12.76 24.74 -25.59
CA ALA A 1002 -14.16 24.66 -26.03
C ALA A 1002 -14.52 25.66 -27.14
N THR A 1003 -13.81 26.80 -27.20
CA THR A 1003 -14.06 27.88 -28.16
C THR A 1003 -13.14 27.86 -29.38
N ALA A 1004 -12.17 26.94 -29.46
CA ALA A 1004 -11.33 26.75 -30.64
C ALA A 1004 -12.17 26.41 -31.89
N PRO A 1005 -11.83 26.93 -33.09
CA PRO A 1005 -12.67 26.81 -34.30
C PRO A 1005 -12.98 25.37 -34.70
N ASP A 1006 -12.03 24.46 -34.50
CA ASP A 1006 -12.03 23.04 -34.84
C ASP A 1006 -12.43 22.12 -33.66
N SER A 1007 -12.87 22.73 -32.55
CA SER A 1007 -13.39 22.03 -31.37
C SER A 1007 -14.78 21.48 -31.62
N VAL A 1008 -15.00 20.20 -31.35
CA VAL A 1008 -16.36 19.57 -31.34
C VAL A 1008 -17.05 19.66 -29.99
N LEU A 1009 -16.46 20.38 -29.04
CA LEU A 1009 -17.06 20.69 -27.76
C LEU A 1009 -18.20 21.71 -27.98
N GLY A 1010 -19.34 21.47 -27.33
CA GLY A 1010 -20.48 22.36 -27.27
C GLY A 1010 -20.64 22.94 -25.87
N GLU A 1011 -21.89 23.08 -25.42
CA GLU A 1011 -22.18 23.63 -24.11
C GLU A 1011 -21.58 22.79 -22.96
N PRO A 1012 -21.05 23.42 -21.89
CA PRO A 1012 -20.60 22.71 -20.71
C PRO A 1012 -21.69 21.83 -20.09
N VAL A 1013 -21.33 20.61 -19.68
CA VAL A 1013 -22.21 19.78 -18.85
C VAL A 1013 -22.28 20.43 -17.48
N VAL A 1014 -23.30 21.23 -17.27
CA VAL A 1014 -23.55 21.82 -15.96
C VAL A 1014 -24.04 20.72 -15.03
N PHE A 1015 -23.30 20.52 -13.93
CA PHE A 1015 -23.60 19.50 -12.93
C PHE A 1015 -24.93 19.79 -12.19
N SER A 1016 -25.39 21.05 -12.17
CA SER A 1016 -26.68 21.46 -11.60
C SER A 1016 -27.38 22.58 -12.37
N ALA A 1017 -28.70 22.64 -12.28
CA ALA A 1017 -29.50 23.77 -12.75
C ALA A 1017 -29.13 25.10 -12.08
N SER A 1018 -28.72 25.09 -10.80
CA SER A 1018 -28.38 26.33 -10.05
C SER A 1018 -27.09 26.98 -10.58
N GLN A 1019 -26.08 26.17 -10.92
CA GLN A 1019 -24.86 26.63 -11.59
C GLN A 1019 -25.17 27.12 -13.02
N GLY A 1020 -26.18 26.54 -13.67
CA GLY A 1020 -26.63 26.94 -15.01
C GLY A 1020 -27.24 28.34 -15.01
N LYS A 1021 -28.17 28.59 -14.07
CA LYS A 1021 -28.77 29.91 -13.84
C LYS A 1021 -27.71 30.96 -13.50
N LYS A 1022 -26.80 30.66 -12.56
CA LYS A 1022 -25.67 31.55 -12.21
C LYS A 1022 -24.76 31.84 -13.40
N ARG A 1023 -24.46 30.85 -14.26
CA ARG A 1023 -23.66 31.04 -15.47
C ARG A 1023 -24.40 31.86 -16.54
N GLN A 1024 -25.72 31.65 -16.71
CA GLN A 1024 -26.52 32.48 -17.61
C GLN A 1024 -26.55 33.94 -17.16
N ALA A 1025 -26.73 34.22 -15.86
CA ALA A 1025 -26.63 35.58 -15.33
C ALA A 1025 -25.24 36.20 -15.52
N LEU A 1026 -24.16 35.44 -15.32
CA LEU A 1026 -22.79 35.87 -15.64
C LEU A 1026 -22.62 36.18 -17.13
N LEU A 1027 -23.11 35.33 -18.03
CA LEU A 1027 -23.07 35.57 -19.47
C LEU A 1027 -23.95 36.76 -19.91
N MET A 1028 -25.04 37.05 -19.20
CA MET A 1028 -25.84 38.25 -19.42
C MET A 1028 -25.03 39.51 -19.05
N LEU A 1029 -24.41 39.51 -17.87
CA LEU A 1029 -23.53 40.59 -17.41
C LEU A 1029 -22.33 40.81 -18.35
N GLU A 1030 -21.67 39.73 -18.79
CA GLU A 1030 -20.56 39.78 -19.76
C GLU A 1030 -20.97 40.31 -21.14
N ARG A 1031 -22.26 40.17 -21.50
CA ARG A 1031 -22.86 40.75 -22.71
C ARG A 1031 -23.41 42.17 -22.51
N GLY A 1032 -23.16 42.79 -21.35
CA GLY A 1032 -23.57 44.16 -21.04
C GLY A 1032 -25.03 44.34 -20.65
N ILE A 1033 -25.75 43.25 -20.35
CA ILE A 1033 -27.12 43.30 -19.79
C ILE A 1033 -27.03 43.73 -18.32
N SER A 1034 -28.00 44.51 -17.85
CA SER A 1034 -27.93 45.10 -16.51
C SER A 1034 -27.97 44.06 -15.39
N PHE A 1035 -27.40 44.41 -14.23
CA PHE A 1035 -27.43 43.54 -13.05
C PHE A 1035 -28.86 43.26 -12.57
N GLU A 1036 -29.76 44.23 -12.65
CA GLU A 1036 -31.17 44.04 -12.27
C GLU A 1036 -31.91 43.11 -13.23
N GLU A 1037 -31.63 43.12 -14.53
CA GLU A 1037 -32.19 42.16 -15.48
C GLU A 1037 -31.62 40.75 -15.29
N ALA A 1038 -30.31 40.63 -15.06
CA ALA A 1038 -29.66 39.35 -14.75
C ALA A 1038 -30.13 38.75 -13.41
N TRP A 1039 -30.36 39.61 -12.41
CA TRP A 1039 -30.94 39.23 -11.11
C TRP A 1039 -32.41 38.81 -11.24
N THR A 1040 -33.22 39.61 -11.94
CA THR A 1040 -34.64 39.31 -12.20
C THR A 1040 -34.81 38.01 -12.99
N PHE A 1041 -33.88 37.71 -13.92
CA PHE A 1041 -33.82 36.43 -14.61
C PHE A 1041 -33.52 35.27 -13.64
N CYS A 1042 -32.62 35.45 -12.67
CA CYS A 1042 -32.38 34.46 -11.61
C CYS A 1042 -33.54 34.30 -10.61
N GLU A 1043 -34.30 35.35 -10.30
CA GLU A 1043 -35.46 35.27 -9.39
C GLU A 1043 -36.70 34.65 -10.04
N LYS A 1044 -36.90 34.85 -11.35
CA LYS A 1044 -38.06 34.30 -12.08
C LYS A 1044 -37.94 32.82 -12.44
N LEU A 1045 -36.77 32.20 -12.24
CA LEU A 1045 -36.42 30.84 -12.65
C LEU A 1045 -36.23 29.90 -11.47
#